data_AF-A0A523BSI9-F1
#
_entry.id   AF-A0A523BSI9-F1
#
_cell.length_a   1.000
_cell.length_b   1.000
_cell.length_c   1.000
_cell.angle_alpha   90.00
_cell.angle_beta   90.00
_cell.angle_gamma   90.00
#
_symmetry.space_group_name_H-M   'P 1'
#
loop_
_entity.id
_entity.type
_entity.pdbx_description
1 polymer ?
#
loop_
_entity_poly.entity_id
_entity_poly.type
_entity_poly.pdbx_seq_one_letter_code
_entity_poly.pdbx_strand_id
1 'polypeptide(L)'
;MHVILTHEQADFDALAALLAARILNERALAVLPRRVNRNVRAFLNLYGAELPFVEARDLPSETIETITLVDTQSLITLKGQTKKTKVHVVDHHQLRPDLPGDWTVVNDQLGACTTILAEDIRDHNGPLNVLQATTLLLGIYEDTGSLTYISTTARDARTVAYLLDQGASLRIAGEFLNPPLSEEQREIYNSLLQSAETVNIHGQSIVISTAEAPSLNEEISSIAHKLRDLLDPDALFLLVGTAEGVRLVARSTTDRVNVAEVATRFGGGGHDRASAALVRQQISEPTVPVPLEAAYQKLLALLPEIVEPALTVGRIMSRGARVLTPETPAQDAGKLMQRYGYEGYPVVKDGRVLGLLTRRAVDRALSHRLNLPAASLMEAGEITVTPKDTIEHLQRLMADSGWGQVPVVAPEDGHIIGIVTRTDLLKTIGGGEALLAEQNNLAERLEAALPPVWIKFLKLIAEQASNQHLPIYIVGGFVRDLIINRPSMDFDIVVEGDAIQLARSLEKLFGGRVASHSRFGTAKWQISEVKNSLARRFSTDAEKDALDLPDTLDFISARTEFYNYPTALPTVERGSIKLDLHRRDFTINTLALRLDGRHYGNLYDYWGGLNDLQKGLVRVLHSLSFVDDPTRMLRAVRFEQRFGFVIEARTEQLMDEAHDLLKQVSGDRLRHELDLLMAEEHPENGFARLAAIGLLRAIHPLLDWKTEYAPEILTVLKQPLRQGWELPETLGATPVRRALAYLIWFGHFPEEVGQSIANRLRLSHQLLTAIHDVGHYLPSLPELVDRNPSRIVSVLDEVSLPVLYAIYELCPSPPLRNIVNQYVTRWRHVQPTVDGYALLSLGLEPGPAYRQILWSLRAAWLDGKVNSSDQEAALLQQMLQTFKI
;
A
#
# COMPACT_ATOMS: atom_id res chain seq x y z
N MET A 1 -3.06 40.25 -38.47
CA MET A 1 -4.17 40.09 -37.50
C MET A 1 -4.17 38.71 -36.83
N HIS A 2 -4.73 38.60 -35.62
CA HIS A 2 -4.89 37.33 -34.88
C HIS A 2 -6.38 36.98 -34.81
N VAL A 3 -6.72 35.76 -35.24
CA VAL A 3 -8.10 35.25 -35.27
C VAL A 3 -8.23 34.03 -34.36
N ILE A 4 -9.36 33.88 -33.67
CA ILE A 4 -9.73 32.71 -32.86
C ILE A 4 -10.90 32.01 -33.54
N LEU A 5 -10.80 30.69 -33.71
CA LEU A 5 -11.77 29.85 -34.42
C LEU A 5 -12.11 28.61 -33.61
N THR A 6 -13.30 28.06 -33.87
CA THR A 6 -13.76 26.77 -33.36
C THR A 6 -14.41 25.96 -34.50
N HIS A 7 -14.99 24.79 -34.22
CA HIS A 7 -15.64 23.95 -35.22
C HIS A 7 -16.99 24.50 -35.71
N GLU A 8 -17.42 24.08 -36.91
CA GLU A 8 -18.64 24.54 -37.58
C GLU A 8 -19.94 23.92 -37.01
N GLN A 9 -19.91 23.25 -35.86
CA GLN A 9 -21.11 22.80 -35.14
C GLN A 9 -20.98 23.16 -33.67
N ALA A 10 -20.57 24.40 -33.41
CA ALA A 10 -20.21 24.81 -32.06
C ALA A 10 -21.38 24.68 -31.08
N ASP A 11 -21.13 23.92 -30.02
CA ASP A 11 -21.92 23.84 -28.81
C ASP A 11 -21.50 24.94 -27.82
N PHE A 12 -21.91 24.81 -26.56
CA PHE A 12 -21.55 25.79 -25.54
C PHE A 12 -20.09 25.71 -25.12
N ASP A 13 -19.41 24.55 -25.17
CA ASP A 13 -17.99 24.48 -24.81
C ASP A 13 -17.16 25.21 -25.86
N ALA A 14 -17.43 24.95 -27.15
CA ALA A 14 -16.83 25.67 -28.26
C ALA A 14 -17.05 27.19 -28.20
N LEU A 15 -18.29 27.63 -27.95
CA LEU A 15 -18.61 29.06 -27.84
C LEU A 15 -17.93 29.71 -26.63
N ALA A 16 -17.91 29.02 -25.50
CA ALA A 16 -17.32 29.51 -24.26
C ALA A 16 -15.79 29.56 -24.34
N ALA A 17 -15.15 28.55 -24.92
CA ALA A 17 -13.71 28.54 -25.19
C ALA A 17 -13.33 29.68 -26.16
N LEU A 18 -14.16 29.94 -27.18
CA LEU A 18 -13.99 31.07 -28.10
C LEU A 18 -14.03 32.42 -27.37
N LEU A 19 -14.97 32.59 -26.42
CA LEU A 19 -15.06 33.78 -25.57
C LEU A 19 -13.86 33.89 -24.63
N ALA A 20 -13.47 32.80 -23.96
CA ALA A 20 -12.38 32.77 -22.99
C ALA A 20 -11.06 33.19 -23.64
N ALA A 21 -10.74 32.63 -24.81
CA ALA A 21 -9.54 33.00 -25.57
C ALA A 21 -9.54 34.49 -25.99
N ARG A 22 -10.71 35.07 -26.28
CA ARG A 22 -10.86 36.50 -26.58
C ARG A 22 -10.68 37.41 -25.36
N ILE A 23 -11.03 36.93 -24.18
CA ILE A 23 -10.79 37.63 -22.91
C ILE A 23 -9.29 37.63 -22.60
N LEU A 24 -8.61 36.49 -22.77
CA LEU A 24 -7.17 36.36 -22.56
C LEU A 24 -6.33 37.19 -23.55
N ASN A 25 -6.82 37.36 -24.78
CA ASN A 25 -6.16 38.18 -25.79
C ASN A 25 -7.12 39.23 -26.37
N GLU A 26 -7.06 40.43 -25.80
CA GLU A 26 -7.97 41.51 -26.17
C GLU A 26 -7.84 42.00 -27.63
N ARG A 27 -6.72 41.69 -28.30
CA ARG A 27 -6.44 42.11 -29.68
C ARG A 27 -6.84 41.06 -30.71
N ALA A 28 -7.16 39.84 -30.29
CA ALA A 28 -7.60 38.79 -31.18
C ALA A 28 -9.08 38.98 -31.56
N LEU A 29 -9.48 38.47 -32.73
CA LEU A 29 -10.86 38.50 -33.20
C LEU A 29 -11.48 37.11 -33.05
N ALA A 30 -12.48 36.97 -32.18
CA ALA A 30 -13.24 35.74 -32.01
C ALA A 30 -14.34 35.64 -33.08
N VAL A 31 -14.16 34.72 -34.03
CA VAL A 31 -15.04 34.60 -35.19
C VAL A 31 -16.10 33.55 -34.92
N LEU A 32 -17.38 33.93 -35.06
CA LEU A 32 -18.48 32.99 -34.95
C LEU A 32 -18.48 32.00 -36.13
N PRO A 33 -18.66 30.69 -35.86
CA PRO A 33 -18.84 29.71 -36.91
C PRO A 33 -20.18 29.92 -37.61
N ARG A 34 -20.30 29.44 -38.85
CA ARG A 34 -21.52 29.66 -39.67
C ARG A 34 -22.71 28.85 -39.15
N ARG A 35 -22.41 27.76 -38.47
CA ARG A 35 -23.38 26.83 -37.90
C ARG A 35 -23.03 26.64 -36.42
N VAL A 36 -24.04 26.86 -35.59
CA VAL A 36 -24.02 26.68 -34.13
C VAL A 36 -25.23 25.86 -33.73
N ASN A 37 -25.14 25.18 -32.58
CA ASN A 37 -26.24 24.39 -32.03
C ASN A 37 -27.46 25.26 -31.70
N ARG A 38 -28.64 24.66 -31.66
CA ARG A 38 -29.92 25.39 -31.53
C ARG A 38 -30.00 26.17 -30.22
N ASN A 39 -29.58 25.56 -29.12
CA ASN A 39 -29.49 26.19 -27.80
C ASN A 39 -28.52 27.38 -27.82
N VAL A 40 -27.33 27.20 -28.41
CA VAL A 40 -26.32 28.26 -28.59
C VAL A 40 -26.88 29.40 -29.44
N ARG A 41 -27.60 29.10 -30.54
CA ARG A 41 -28.24 30.12 -31.39
C ARG A 41 -29.30 30.91 -30.63
N ALA A 42 -30.13 30.23 -29.83
CA ALA A 42 -31.14 30.89 -29.01
C ALA A 42 -30.50 31.83 -27.99
N PHE A 43 -29.39 31.39 -27.36
CA PHE A 43 -28.61 32.20 -26.44
C PHE A 43 -27.99 33.43 -27.13
N LEU A 44 -27.34 33.24 -28.29
CA LEU A 44 -26.73 34.33 -29.07
C LEU A 44 -27.77 35.35 -29.57
N ASN A 45 -28.98 34.92 -29.93
CA ASN A 45 -30.05 35.84 -30.34
C ASN A 45 -30.49 36.79 -29.20
N LEU A 46 -30.39 36.35 -27.95
CA LEU A 46 -30.81 37.12 -26.78
C LEU A 46 -29.66 37.93 -26.17
N TYR A 47 -28.46 37.35 -26.11
CA TYR A 47 -27.33 37.90 -25.37
C TYR A 47 -26.09 38.19 -26.24
N GLY A 48 -26.07 37.76 -27.50
CA GLY A 48 -24.89 37.83 -28.36
C GLY A 48 -24.39 39.24 -28.66
N ALA A 49 -25.27 40.26 -28.58
CA ALA A 49 -24.89 41.67 -28.78
C ALA A 49 -23.92 42.20 -27.69
N GLU A 50 -23.94 41.61 -26.51
CA GLU A 50 -23.07 41.95 -25.38
C GLU A 50 -21.76 41.14 -25.37
N LEU A 51 -21.60 40.22 -26.34
CA LEU A 51 -20.43 39.35 -26.45
C LEU A 51 -19.51 39.82 -27.61
N PRO A 52 -18.18 39.78 -27.44
CA PRO A 52 -17.21 40.37 -28.37
C PRO A 52 -16.93 39.47 -29.60
N PHE A 53 -17.99 38.95 -30.20
CA PHE A 53 -17.93 38.08 -31.36
C PHE A 53 -18.03 38.85 -32.68
N VAL A 54 -17.36 38.36 -33.71
CA VAL A 54 -17.45 38.91 -35.08
C VAL A 54 -17.88 37.82 -36.06
N GLU A 55 -18.67 38.20 -37.05
CA GLU A 55 -19.02 37.30 -38.15
C GLU A 55 -17.87 37.22 -39.16
N ALA A 56 -17.68 36.06 -39.79
CA ALA A 56 -16.61 35.87 -40.77
C ALA A 56 -16.65 36.86 -41.95
N ARG A 57 -17.85 37.36 -42.29
CA ARG A 57 -18.06 38.37 -43.35
C ARG A 57 -17.60 39.78 -42.96
N ASP A 58 -17.51 40.06 -41.66
CA ASP A 58 -17.17 41.38 -41.11
C ASP A 58 -15.68 41.49 -40.76
N LEU A 59 -14.89 40.45 -41.07
CA LEU A 59 -13.45 40.45 -40.89
C LEU A 59 -12.75 41.47 -41.82
N PRO A 60 -11.76 42.23 -41.31
CA PRO A 60 -10.98 43.15 -42.13
C PRO A 60 -10.18 42.38 -43.19
N SER A 61 -9.99 43.01 -44.36
CA SER A 61 -9.21 42.42 -45.47
C SER A 61 -7.69 42.56 -45.23
N GLU A 62 -7.21 41.98 -44.14
CA GLU A 62 -5.81 41.97 -43.73
C GLU A 62 -5.21 40.56 -43.75
N THR A 63 -3.89 40.46 -43.66
CA THR A 63 -3.20 39.17 -43.59
C THR A 63 -3.33 38.59 -42.17
N ILE A 64 -3.69 37.31 -42.07
CA ILE A 64 -3.74 36.58 -40.80
C ILE A 64 -2.33 36.13 -40.45
N GLU A 65 -1.83 36.58 -39.31
CA GLU A 65 -0.50 36.23 -38.80
C GLU A 65 -0.58 35.03 -37.86
N THR A 66 -1.68 34.92 -37.11
CA THR A 66 -1.85 33.89 -36.08
C THR A 66 -3.32 33.45 -36.01
N ILE A 67 -3.52 32.15 -35.86
CA ILE A 67 -4.83 31.52 -35.64
C ILE A 67 -4.76 30.72 -34.34
N THR A 68 -5.71 30.95 -33.43
CA THR A 68 -5.94 30.07 -32.28
C THR A 68 -7.18 29.23 -32.55
N LEU A 69 -7.02 27.91 -32.60
CA LEU A 69 -8.11 26.96 -32.64
C LEU A 69 -8.46 26.56 -31.21
N VAL A 70 -9.73 26.66 -30.84
CA VAL A 70 -10.25 26.25 -29.54
C VAL A 70 -11.32 25.19 -29.72
N ASP A 71 -11.25 24.15 -28.89
CA ASP A 71 -12.18 23.01 -28.93
C ASP A 71 -12.26 22.35 -30.33
N THR A 72 -11.17 22.46 -31.08
CA THR A 72 -11.05 21.83 -32.38
C THR A 72 -9.60 21.73 -32.78
N GLN A 73 -9.27 20.62 -33.43
CA GLN A 73 -8.00 20.44 -34.12
C GLN A 73 -8.10 20.82 -35.61
N SER A 74 -9.30 21.11 -36.13
CA SER A 74 -9.55 21.29 -37.58
C SER A 74 -9.51 22.74 -38.01
N LEU A 75 -8.68 23.04 -39.01
CA LEU A 75 -8.54 24.40 -39.54
C LEU A 75 -9.47 24.62 -40.73
N ILE A 76 -10.35 25.61 -40.63
CA ILE A 76 -11.16 26.10 -41.74
C ILE A 76 -10.39 27.12 -42.59
N THR A 77 -10.66 27.15 -43.89
CA THR A 77 -10.02 28.12 -44.79
C THR A 77 -10.68 29.49 -44.68
N LEU A 78 -9.90 30.50 -44.29
CA LEU A 78 -10.34 31.89 -44.20
C LEU A 78 -9.56 32.81 -45.15
N LYS A 79 -10.23 33.88 -45.61
CA LYS A 79 -9.61 34.89 -46.46
C LYS A 79 -8.52 35.63 -45.66
N GLY A 80 -7.32 35.72 -46.21
CA GLY A 80 -6.16 36.34 -45.53
C GLY A 80 -5.18 35.34 -44.90
N GLN A 81 -5.51 34.04 -44.90
CA GLN A 81 -4.60 32.98 -44.46
C GLN A 81 -3.47 32.76 -45.49
N THR A 82 -2.23 32.68 -45.01
CA THR A 82 -1.04 32.40 -45.83
C THR A 82 -0.25 31.21 -45.27
N LYS A 83 0.74 30.72 -46.02
CA LYS A 83 1.66 29.66 -45.54
C LYS A 83 2.53 30.06 -44.33
N LYS A 84 2.58 31.34 -43.98
CA LYS A 84 3.33 31.87 -42.82
C LYS A 84 2.47 32.05 -41.57
N THR A 85 1.17 31.75 -41.66
CA THR A 85 0.24 31.89 -40.54
C THR A 85 0.59 30.88 -39.46
N LYS A 86 0.83 31.34 -38.23
CA LYS A 86 1.07 30.45 -37.09
C LYS A 86 -0.24 29.91 -36.56
N VAL A 87 -0.29 28.62 -36.20
CA VAL A 87 -1.49 27.98 -35.65
C VAL A 87 -1.21 27.48 -34.24
N HIS A 88 -2.06 27.87 -33.32
CA HIS A 88 -2.07 27.44 -31.92
C HIS A 88 -3.36 26.68 -31.67
N VAL A 89 -3.30 25.51 -31.03
CA VAL A 89 -4.48 24.68 -30.75
C VAL A 89 -4.63 24.52 -29.24
N VAL A 90 -5.83 24.73 -28.72
CA VAL A 90 -6.24 24.41 -27.35
C VAL A 90 -7.42 23.45 -27.46
N ASP A 91 -7.23 22.22 -27.03
CA ASP A 91 -8.22 21.15 -27.15
C ASP A 91 -8.06 20.16 -25.99
N HIS A 92 -9.14 19.51 -25.57
CA HIS A 92 -9.14 18.47 -24.53
C HIS A 92 -9.36 17.05 -25.09
N HIS A 93 -9.65 16.93 -26.39
CA HIS A 93 -9.82 15.65 -27.09
C HIS A 93 -8.48 14.96 -27.36
N GLN A 94 -8.50 13.66 -27.65
CA GLN A 94 -7.29 12.93 -28.04
C GLN A 94 -6.65 13.54 -29.29
N LEU A 95 -5.32 13.73 -29.25
CA LEU A 95 -4.58 14.31 -30.37
C LEU A 95 -4.70 13.44 -31.63
N ARG A 96 -5.01 14.09 -32.75
CA ARG A 96 -5.00 13.43 -34.05
C ARG A 96 -3.56 13.14 -34.49
N PRO A 97 -3.30 11.96 -35.07
CA PRO A 97 -1.96 11.54 -35.46
C PRO A 97 -1.40 12.32 -36.68
N ASP A 98 -2.25 13.06 -37.40
CA ASP A 98 -1.92 13.78 -38.64
C ASP A 98 -1.74 15.30 -38.46
N LEU A 99 -1.58 15.78 -37.23
CA LEU A 99 -1.37 17.21 -36.95
C LEU A 99 -0.04 17.72 -37.54
N PRO A 100 -0.02 18.91 -38.18
CA PRO A 100 1.21 19.50 -38.69
C PRO A 100 2.22 19.83 -37.57
N GLY A 101 3.49 19.46 -37.76
CA GLY A 101 4.53 19.63 -36.74
C GLY A 101 4.95 21.08 -36.44
N ASP A 102 4.49 22.04 -37.24
CA ASP A 102 4.70 23.48 -37.03
C ASP A 102 3.60 24.15 -36.17
N TRP A 103 2.58 23.38 -35.76
CA TRP A 103 1.53 23.86 -34.87
C TRP A 103 1.94 23.69 -33.41
N THR A 104 1.56 24.63 -32.55
CA THR A 104 1.69 24.44 -31.10
C THR A 104 0.39 23.95 -30.53
N VAL A 105 0.41 22.92 -29.71
CA VAL A 105 -0.80 22.30 -29.16
C VAL A 105 -0.73 22.28 -27.64
N VAL A 106 -1.78 22.78 -27.01
CA VAL A 106 -2.08 22.60 -25.58
C VAL A 106 -3.18 21.56 -25.50
N ASN A 107 -2.89 20.44 -24.85
CA ASN A 107 -3.86 19.38 -24.64
C ASN A 107 -3.76 18.83 -23.22
N ASP A 108 -4.84 19.03 -22.47
CA ASP A 108 -5.03 18.51 -21.12
C ASP A 108 -6.28 17.62 -21.13
N GLN A 109 -6.18 16.42 -20.54
CA GLN A 109 -7.34 15.54 -20.35
C GLN A 109 -8.24 16.11 -19.24
N LEU A 110 -9.25 16.89 -19.64
CA LEU A 110 -10.22 17.57 -18.77
C LEU A 110 -11.65 17.33 -19.22
N GLY A 111 -12.60 17.67 -18.35
CA GLY A 111 -14.02 17.55 -18.64
C GLY A 111 -14.51 18.51 -19.73
N ALA A 112 -13.89 19.67 -19.92
CA ALA A 112 -14.23 20.65 -20.96
C ALA A 112 -13.00 21.46 -21.39
N CYS A 113 -12.96 21.89 -22.66
CA CYS A 113 -11.94 22.80 -23.19
C CYS A 113 -11.99 24.17 -22.50
N THR A 114 -13.19 24.68 -22.21
CA THR A 114 -13.40 25.94 -21.49
C THR A 114 -12.70 25.97 -20.13
N THR A 115 -12.58 24.83 -19.44
CA THR A 115 -11.89 24.75 -18.15
C THR A 115 -10.44 25.22 -18.25
N ILE A 116 -9.72 24.85 -19.32
CA ILE A 116 -8.32 25.23 -19.54
C ILE A 116 -8.20 26.76 -19.56
N LEU A 117 -8.99 27.41 -20.41
CA LEU A 117 -8.90 28.85 -20.64
C LEU A 117 -9.47 29.66 -19.48
N ALA A 118 -10.49 29.15 -18.79
CA ALA A 118 -11.08 29.81 -17.63
C ALA A 118 -10.14 29.78 -16.41
N GLU A 119 -9.34 28.72 -16.25
CA GLU A 119 -8.27 28.69 -15.24
C GLU A 119 -7.20 29.75 -15.55
N ASP A 120 -6.79 29.88 -16.81
CA ASP A 120 -5.86 30.94 -17.20
C ASP A 120 -6.41 32.34 -16.87
N ILE A 121 -7.71 32.59 -17.09
CA ILE A 121 -8.34 33.88 -16.74
C ILE A 121 -8.29 34.12 -15.22
N ARG A 122 -8.59 33.09 -14.41
CA ARG A 122 -8.54 33.15 -12.95
C ARG A 122 -7.13 33.48 -12.46
N ASP A 123 -6.13 32.80 -12.99
CA ASP A 123 -4.75 32.94 -12.54
C ASP A 123 -4.17 34.32 -12.90
N HIS A 124 -4.70 34.98 -13.94
CA HIS A 124 -4.40 36.36 -14.29
C HIS A 124 -5.32 37.41 -13.61
N ASN A 125 -6.21 36.99 -12.69
CA ASN A 125 -7.19 37.84 -11.99
C ASN A 125 -8.07 38.71 -12.92
N GLY A 126 -8.46 38.19 -14.09
CA GLY A 126 -9.32 38.91 -15.02
C GLY A 126 -10.75 39.05 -14.48
N PRO A 127 -11.31 40.27 -14.27
CA PRO A 127 -12.69 40.43 -13.83
C PRO A 127 -13.65 39.99 -14.94
N LEU A 128 -14.59 39.11 -14.61
CA LEU A 128 -15.64 38.66 -15.53
C LEU A 128 -16.95 39.37 -15.21
N ASN A 129 -17.68 39.81 -16.25
CA ASN A 129 -19.06 40.22 -16.05
C ASN A 129 -19.99 38.99 -15.94
N VAL A 130 -21.20 39.19 -15.42
CA VAL A 130 -22.18 38.12 -15.20
C VAL A 130 -22.42 37.29 -16.46
N LEU A 131 -22.54 37.93 -17.62
CA LEU A 131 -22.81 37.23 -18.88
C LEU A 131 -21.60 36.41 -19.34
N GLN A 132 -20.38 36.94 -19.24
CA GLN A 132 -19.15 36.21 -19.54
C GLN A 132 -19.00 35.01 -18.62
N ALA A 133 -19.13 35.21 -17.30
CA ALA A 133 -19.05 34.13 -16.32
C ALA A 133 -20.12 33.05 -16.58
N THR A 134 -21.34 33.46 -16.95
CA THR A 134 -22.43 32.53 -17.31
C THR A 134 -22.14 31.76 -18.58
N THR A 135 -21.60 32.40 -19.62
CA THR A 135 -21.23 31.72 -20.87
C THR A 135 -20.12 30.69 -20.63
N LEU A 136 -19.11 31.02 -19.83
CA LEU A 136 -18.06 30.07 -19.44
C LEU A 136 -18.62 28.90 -18.63
N LEU A 137 -19.57 29.17 -17.73
CA LEU A 137 -20.24 28.12 -16.95
C LEU A 137 -21.03 27.17 -17.85
N LEU A 138 -21.76 27.72 -18.84
CA LEU A 138 -22.50 26.96 -19.83
C LEU A 138 -21.60 26.00 -20.59
N GLY A 139 -20.40 26.43 -21.01
CA GLY A 139 -19.44 25.57 -21.71
C GLY A 139 -19.00 24.39 -20.86
N ILE A 140 -18.58 24.64 -19.62
CA ILE A 140 -18.16 23.56 -18.71
C ILE A 140 -19.33 22.60 -18.43
N TYR A 141 -20.54 23.12 -18.20
CA TYR A 141 -21.70 22.28 -17.88
C TYR A 141 -22.20 21.43 -19.04
N GLU A 142 -22.06 21.88 -20.29
CA GLU A 142 -22.43 21.10 -21.49
C GLU A 142 -21.63 19.79 -21.53
N ASP A 143 -20.30 19.89 -21.42
CA ASP A 143 -19.40 18.74 -21.61
C ASP A 143 -19.16 17.90 -20.36
N THR A 144 -19.36 18.47 -19.17
CA THR A 144 -19.29 17.72 -17.91
C THR A 144 -20.64 17.13 -17.48
N GLY A 145 -21.71 17.40 -18.23
CA GLY A 145 -23.06 17.01 -17.84
C GLY A 145 -23.45 17.63 -16.49
N SER A 146 -23.17 18.93 -16.32
CA SER A 146 -23.28 19.62 -15.02
C SER A 146 -22.50 18.90 -13.90
N LEU A 147 -21.24 18.53 -14.18
CA LEU A 147 -20.31 17.84 -13.29
C LEU A 147 -20.66 16.38 -12.93
N THR A 148 -21.59 15.76 -13.65
CA THR A 148 -22.04 14.38 -13.35
C THR A 148 -21.33 13.32 -14.20
N TYR A 149 -20.65 13.71 -15.28
CA TYR A 149 -19.93 12.78 -16.13
C TYR A 149 -18.58 12.36 -15.52
N ILE A 150 -18.13 11.13 -15.79
CA ILE A 150 -16.89 10.57 -15.22
C ILE A 150 -15.62 11.28 -15.73
N SER A 151 -15.67 11.85 -16.94
CA SER A 151 -14.59 12.69 -17.47
C SER A 151 -14.40 14.00 -16.69
N THR A 152 -15.37 14.38 -15.85
CA THR A 152 -15.27 15.57 -15.00
C THR A 152 -14.15 15.41 -13.98
N THR A 153 -13.26 16.40 -13.95
CA THR A 153 -12.14 16.46 -13.03
C THR A 153 -12.40 17.43 -11.88
N ALA A 154 -11.56 17.36 -10.84
CA ALA A 154 -11.59 18.35 -9.77
C ALA A 154 -11.25 19.78 -10.25
N ARG A 155 -10.56 19.93 -11.39
CA ARG A 155 -10.28 21.25 -11.99
C ARG A 155 -11.56 21.88 -12.52
N ASP A 156 -12.39 21.12 -13.23
CA ASP A 156 -13.70 21.58 -13.73
C ASP A 156 -14.57 22.11 -12.58
N ALA A 157 -14.67 21.35 -11.48
CA ALA A 157 -15.46 21.75 -10.31
C ALA A 157 -14.95 23.04 -9.64
N ARG A 158 -13.62 23.22 -9.54
CA ARG A 158 -13.04 24.47 -8.99
C ARG A 158 -13.26 25.66 -9.90
N THR A 159 -13.17 25.46 -11.22
CA THR A 159 -13.44 26.51 -12.20
C THR A 159 -14.91 26.92 -12.17
N VAL A 160 -15.84 25.96 -12.06
CA VAL A 160 -17.27 26.25 -11.83
C VAL A 160 -17.46 27.08 -10.56
N ALA A 161 -16.83 26.70 -9.44
CA ALA A 161 -16.92 27.48 -8.20
C ALA A 161 -16.43 28.92 -8.40
N TYR A 162 -15.29 29.10 -9.08
CA TYR A 162 -14.78 30.42 -9.44
C TYR A 162 -15.76 31.23 -10.29
N LEU A 163 -16.36 30.63 -11.33
CA LEU A 163 -17.31 31.32 -12.19
C LEU A 163 -18.59 31.72 -11.43
N LEU A 164 -19.05 30.89 -10.50
CA LEU A 164 -20.16 31.22 -9.60
C LEU A 164 -19.79 32.38 -8.66
N ASP A 165 -18.56 32.41 -8.14
CA ASP A 165 -18.06 33.55 -7.35
C ASP A 165 -17.99 34.85 -8.17
N GLN A 166 -17.74 34.76 -9.49
CA GLN A 166 -17.83 35.89 -10.43
C GLN A 166 -19.28 36.27 -10.81
N GLY A 167 -20.29 35.58 -10.25
CA GLY A 167 -21.71 35.90 -10.45
C GLY A 167 -22.38 35.20 -11.63
N ALA A 168 -21.83 34.09 -12.13
CA ALA A 168 -22.49 33.28 -13.16
C ALA A 168 -23.91 32.85 -12.74
N SER A 169 -24.86 32.91 -13.69
CA SER A 169 -26.28 32.66 -13.43
C SER A 169 -26.69 31.24 -13.76
N LEU A 170 -26.89 30.42 -12.72
CA LEU A 170 -27.44 29.06 -12.85
C LEU A 170 -28.84 29.04 -13.48
N ARG A 171 -29.63 30.10 -13.29
CA ARG A 171 -30.96 30.23 -13.89
C ARG A 171 -30.87 30.30 -15.42
N ILE A 172 -29.95 31.10 -15.94
CA ILE A 172 -29.71 31.20 -17.38
C ILE A 172 -29.12 29.88 -17.86
N ALA A 173 -28.14 29.30 -17.15
CA ALA A 173 -27.55 28.02 -17.52
C ALA A 173 -28.61 26.92 -17.70
N GLY A 174 -29.53 26.77 -16.73
CA GLY A 174 -30.61 25.79 -16.79
C GLY A 174 -31.59 25.99 -17.95
N GLU A 175 -31.79 27.21 -18.42
CA GLU A 175 -32.69 27.53 -19.55
C GLU A 175 -32.14 27.02 -20.89
N PHE A 176 -30.82 27.08 -21.08
CA PHE A 176 -30.18 26.77 -22.37
C PHE A 176 -29.54 25.37 -22.45
N LEU A 177 -29.17 24.73 -21.33
CA LEU A 177 -28.62 23.37 -21.33
C LEU A 177 -29.66 22.29 -21.66
N ASN A 178 -30.93 22.53 -21.38
CA ASN A 178 -32.01 21.54 -21.56
C ASN A 178 -33.16 22.07 -22.43
N PRO A 179 -32.93 22.34 -23.73
CA PRO A 179 -33.96 22.89 -24.59
C PRO A 179 -35.16 21.93 -24.74
N PRO A 180 -36.39 22.45 -24.87
CA PRO A 180 -37.54 21.63 -25.25
C PRO A 180 -37.37 21.07 -26.67
N LEU A 181 -37.85 19.84 -26.88
CA LEU A 181 -37.83 19.21 -28.21
C LEU A 181 -38.65 20.07 -29.21
N SER A 182 -38.15 20.24 -30.43
CA SER A 182 -38.96 20.80 -31.53
C SER A 182 -40.14 19.88 -31.86
N GLU A 183 -41.11 20.37 -32.65
CA GLU A 183 -42.21 19.52 -33.12
C GLU A 183 -41.68 18.31 -33.91
N GLU A 184 -40.72 18.51 -34.82
CA GLU A 184 -40.06 17.44 -35.57
C GLU A 184 -39.33 16.43 -34.66
N GLN A 185 -38.56 16.91 -33.67
CA GLN A 185 -37.91 16.01 -32.70
C GLN A 185 -38.92 15.26 -31.84
N ARG A 186 -40.08 15.86 -31.55
CA ARG A 186 -41.14 15.23 -30.75
C ARG A 186 -41.82 14.11 -31.51
N GLU A 187 -42.04 14.26 -32.81
CA GLU A 187 -42.55 13.19 -33.68
C GLU A 187 -41.59 12.01 -33.71
N ILE A 188 -40.30 12.27 -33.90
CA ILE A 188 -39.26 11.23 -33.91
C ILE A 188 -39.11 10.59 -32.54
N TYR A 189 -39.13 11.38 -31.46
CA TYR A 189 -39.13 10.87 -30.08
C TYR A 189 -40.27 9.89 -29.85
N ASN A 190 -41.49 10.23 -30.28
CA ASN A 190 -42.65 9.34 -30.16
C ASN A 190 -42.49 8.07 -31.01
N SER A 191 -41.96 8.18 -32.23
CA SER A 191 -41.67 7.02 -33.09
C SER A 191 -40.65 6.08 -32.45
N LEU A 192 -39.54 6.63 -31.95
CA LEU A 192 -38.49 5.87 -31.27
C LEU A 192 -39.03 5.22 -29.99
N LEU A 193 -39.80 5.95 -29.18
CA LEU A 193 -40.43 5.41 -27.98
C LEU A 193 -41.37 4.23 -28.29
N GLN A 194 -42.13 4.30 -29.39
CA GLN A 194 -43.01 3.20 -29.82
C GLN A 194 -42.24 1.99 -30.35
N SER A 195 -41.08 2.21 -30.98
CA SER A 195 -40.20 1.17 -31.51
C SER A 195 -39.22 0.60 -30.48
N ALA A 196 -39.25 1.06 -29.23
CA ALA A 196 -38.25 0.72 -28.24
C ALA A 196 -38.37 -0.75 -27.81
N GLU A 197 -37.34 -1.53 -28.11
CA GLU A 197 -37.23 -2.93 -27.74
C GLU A 197 -36.16 -3.10 -26.68
N THR A 198 -36.47 -3.81 -25.60
CA THR A 198 -35.51 -4.14 -24.54
C THR A 198 -34.95 -5.53 -24.77
N VAL A 199 -33.63 -5.62 -24.94
CA VAL A 199 -32.88 -6.86 -25.09
C VAL A 199 -32.03 -7.06 -23.84
N ASN A 200 -32.11 -8.24 -23.23
CA ASN A 200 -31.28 -8.58 -22.08
C ASN A 200 -30.06 -9.36 -22.54
N ILE A 201 -28.86 -8.79 -22.40
CA ILE A 201 -27.59 -9.39 -22.82
C ILE A 201 -26.68 -9.47 -21.61
N HIS A 202 -26.29 -10.70 -21.25
CA HIS A 202 -25.47 -11.02 -20.06
C HIS A 202 -25.94 -10.35 -18.76
N GLY A 203 -27.25 -10.14 -18.60
CA GLY A 203 -27.84 -9.51 -17.42
C GLY A 203 -27.88 -7.98 -17.44
N GLN A 204 -27.54 -7.35 -18.57
CA GLN A 204 -27.69 -5.91 -18.82
C GLN A 204 -28.93 -5.64 -19.67
N SER A 205 -29.72 -4.62 -19.30
CA SER A 205 -30.92 -4.16 -20.00
C SER A 205 -30.56 -3.15 -21.08
N ILE A 206 -30.60 -3.57 -22.34
CA ILE A 206 -30.21 -2.75 -23.49
C ILE A 206 -31.47 -2.39 -24.27
N VAL A 207 -31.73 -1.10 -24.43
CA VAL A 207 -32.85 -0.62 -25.25
C VAL A 207 -32.33 -0.27 -26.64
N ILE A 208 -32.98 -0.79 -27.66
CA ILE A 208 -32.72 -0.47 -29.06
C ILE A 208 -34.00 0.14 -29.64
N SER A 209 -33.89 1.25 -30.36
CA SER A 209 -35.05 1.91 -30.99
C SER A 209 -34.72 2.32 -32.41
N THR A 210 -35.71 2.25 -33.30
CA THR A 210 -35.55 2.51 -34.74
C THR A 210 -36.61 3.51 -35.24
N ALA A 211 -36.21 4.45 -36.09
CA ALA A 211 -37.16 5.39 -36.72
C ALA A 211 -36.68 5.83 -38.10
N GLU A 212 -37.63 6.13 -38.99
CA GLU A 212 -37.35 6.76 -40.28
C GLU A 212 -37.62 8.27 -40.18
N ALA A 213 -36.59 9.08 -40.46
CA ALA A 213 -36.66 10.54 -40.37
C ALA A 213 -35.88 11.21 -41.53
N PRO A 214 -36.31 11.03 -42.80
CA PRO A 214 -35.61 11.54 -43.97
C PRO A 214 -35.52 13.08 -44.04
N SER A 215 -36.41 13.80 -43.36
CA SER A 215 -36.45 15.27 -43.30
C SER A 215 -35.73 15.87 -42.08
N LEU A 216 -35.09 15.06 -41.23
CA LEU A 216 -34.48 15.56 -40.00
C LEU A 216 -33.21 16.38 -40.28
N ASN A 217 -33.27 17.67 -39.97
CA ASN A 217 -32.14 18.58 -40.03
C ASN A 217 -31.52 18.90 -38.65
N GLU A 218 -32.16 18.47 -37.56
CA GLU A 218 -31.72 18.71 -36.17
C GLU A 218 -30.96 17.51 -35.56
N GLU A 219 -30.34 17.72 -34.40
CA GLU A 219 -29.59 16.69 -33.68
C GLU A 219 -30.49 15.69 -32.94
N ILE A 220 -30.04 14.43 -32.88
CA ILE A 220 -30.74 13.30 -32.23
C ILE A 220 -30.30 13.13 -30.76
N SER A 221 -29.17 13.72 -30.36
CA SER A 221 -28.59 13.57 -29.02
C SER A 221 -29.58 13.96 -27.90
N SER A 222 -30.33 15.05 -28.08
CA SER A 222 -31.34 15.52 -27.12
C SER A 222 -32.49 14.52 -26.92
N ILE A 223 -32.87 13.80 -27.99
CA ILE A 223 -33.86 12.73 -27.97
C ILE A 223 -33.28 11.53 -27.20
N ALA A 224 -32.02 11.16 -27.45
CA ALA A 224 -31.34 10.07 -26.76
C ALA A 224 -31.26 10.30 -25.25
N HIS A 225 -30.89 11.51 -24.81
CA HIS A 225 -30.88 11.87 -23.39
C HIS A 225 -32.27 11.72 -22.76
N LYS A 226 -33.33 12.27 -23.38
CA LYS A 226 -34.69 12.18 -22.83
C LYS A 226 -35.26 10.76 -22.84
N LEU A 227 -34.94 9.94 -23.83
CA LEU A 227 -35.38 8.54 -23.87
C LEU A 227 -34.64 7.68 -22.85
N ARG A 228 -33.33 7.90 -22.67
CA ARG A 228 -32.54 7.23 -21.64
C ARG A 228 -33.09 7.54 -20.25
N ASP A 229 -33.35 8.82 -19.95
CA ASP A 229 -33.86 9.21 -18.63
C ASP A 229 -35.29 8.70 -18.38
N LEU A 230 -36.08 8.51 -19.44
CA LEU A 230 -37.43 7.95 -19.33
C LEU A 230 -37.43 6.42 -19.15
N LEU A 231 -36.60 5.70 -19.91
CA LEU A 231 -36.61 4.24 -19.98
C LEU A 231 -35.61 3.58 -19.01
N ASP A 232 -34.67 4.35 -18.48
CA ASP A 232 -33.63 3.94 -17.53
C ASP A 232 -32.88 2.64 -17.92
N PRO A 233 -32.34 2.50 -19.16
CA PRO A 233 -31.61 1.31 -19.55
C PRO A 233 -30.14 1.36 -19.11
N ASP A 234 -29.49 0.19 -19.06
CA ASP A 234 -28.03 0.08 -18.91
C ASP A 234 -27.33 0.68 -20.14
N ALA A 235 -27.90 0.46 -21.34
CA ALA A 235 -27.51 1.14 -22.56
C ALA A 235 -28.69 1.38 -23.51
N LEU A 236 -28.65 2.49 -24.23
CA LEU A 236 -29.63 2.91 -25.24
C LEU A 236 -28.94 3.05 -26.59
N PHE A 237 -29.49 2.42 -27.63
CA PHE A 237 -29.06 2.56 -29.02
C PHE A 237 -30.23 3.02 -29.88
N LEU A 238 -30.08 4.19 -30.52
CA LEU A 238 -31.04 4.73 -31.46
C LEU A 238 -30.49 4.60 -32.88
N LEU A 239 -31.27 4.00 -33.76
CA LEU A 239 -30.97 3.91 -35.20
C LEU A 239 -32.01 4.74 -35.96
N VAL A 240 -31.57 5.82 -36.59
CA VAL A 240 -32.46 6.73 -37.32
C VAL A 240 -32.08 6.75 -38.80
N GLY A 241 -33.00 6.35 -39.67
CA GLY A 241 -32.85 6.46 -41.12
C GLY A 241 -32.98 7.92 -41.56
N THR A 242 -31.95 8.45 -42.24
CA THR A 242 -31.93 9.83 -42.76
C THR A 242 -31.57 9.83 -44.24
N ALA A 243 -31.73 10.97 -44.92
CA ALA A 243 -31.32 11.13 -46.33
C ALA A 243 -29.82 10.85 -46.57
N GLU A 244 -28.97 10.97 -45.53
CA GLU A 244 -27.52 10.76 -45.61
C GLU A 244 -27.07 9.33 -45.25
N GLY A 245 -28.00 8.46 -44.85
CA GLY A 245 -27.74 7.11 -44.33
C GLY A 245 -28.37 6.87 -42.95
N VAL A 246 -27.99 5.78 -42.28
CA VAL A 246 -28.49 5.45 -40.94
C VAL A 246 -27.60 6.10 -39.88
N ARG A 247 -28.17 6.95 -39.03
CA ARG A 247 -27.51 7.54 -37.87
C ARG A 247 -27.69 6.63 -36.66
N LEU A 248 -26.58 6.18 -36.09
CA LEU A 248 -26.53 5.49 -34.81
C LEU A 248 -26.19 6.51 -33.72
N VAL A 249 -26.99 6.59 -32.67
CA VAL A 249 -26.68 7.35 -31.45
C VAL A 249 -26.79 6.40 -30.27
N ALA A 250 -25.75 6.32 -29.46
CA ALA A 250 -25.70 5.42 -28.32
C ALA A 250 -25.36 6.14 -27.02
N ARG A 251 -25.95 5.66 -25.92
CA ARG A 251 -25.72 6.15 -24.57
C ARG A 251 -25.62 4.96 -23.61
N SER A 252 -24.67 4.99 -22.69
CA SER A 252 -24.54 4.00 -21.62
C SER A 252 -24.67 4.68 -20.26
N THR A 253 -25.33 4.03 -19.31
CA THR A 253 -25.37 4.42 -17.89
C THR A 253 -24.36 3.63 -17.05
N THR A 254 -23.74 2.59 -17.64
CA THR A 254 -22.81 1.66 -16.99
C THR A 254 -21.49 1.52 -17.78
N ASP A 255 -20.40 1.19 -17.10
CA ASP A 255 -19.10 0.94 -17.77
C ASP A 255 -19.04 -0.46 -18.41
N ARG A 256 -20.02 -1.32 -18.12
CA ARG A 256 -20.11 -2.67 -18.69
C ARG A 256 -20.54 -2.70 -20.15
N VAL A 257 -21.01 -1.57 -20.68
CA VAL A 257 -21.42 -1.43 -22.09
C VAL A 257 -20.66 -0.26 -22.69
N ASN A 258 -19.51 -0.55 -23.30
CA ASN A 258 -18.73 0.47 -24.01
C ASN A 258 -19.40 0.79 -25.36
N VAL A 259 -20.13 1.91 -25.41
CA VAL A 259 -20.82 2.33 -26.64
C VAL A 259 -19.88 2.95 -27.68
N ALA A 260 -18.69 3.42 -27.30
CA ALA A 260 -17.69 3.89 -28.26
C ALA A 260 -17.18 2.75 -29.14
N GLU A 261 -16.88 1.59 -28.55
CA GLU A 261 -16.45 0.41 -29.31
C GLU A 261 -17.50 0.02 -30.35
N VAL A 262 -18.79 0.00 -29.96
CA VAL A 262 -19.90 -0.24 -30.90
C VAL A 262 -19.86 0.77 -32.05
N ALA A 263 -19.80 2.07 -31.75
CA ALA A 263 -19.78 3.12 -32.77
C ALA A 263 -18.58 2.99 -33.72
N THR A 264 -17.39 2.63 -33.23
CA THR A 264 -16.20 2.40 -34.07
C THR A 264 -16.42 1.26 -35.08
N ARG A 265 -17.12 0.18 -34.71
CA ARG A 265 -17.49 -0.92 -35.62
C ARG A 265 -18.50 -0.50 -36.71
N PHE A 266 -19.15 0.65 -36.53
CA PHE A 266 -20.03 1.30 -37.49
C PHE A 266 -19.37 2.47 -38.22
N GLY A 267 -18.06 2.72 -38.02
CA GLY A 267 -17.32 3.81 -38.64
C GLY A 267 -17.55 5.18 -37.98
N GLY A 268 -18.05 5.20 -36.75
CA GLY A 268 -18.22 6.39 -35.93
C GLY A 268 -17.21 6.49 -34.78
N GLY A 269 -17.50 7.35 -33.82
CA GLY A 269 -16.66 7.62 -32.66
C GLY A 269 -17.43 8.23 -31.50
N GLY A 270 -16.72 8.55 -30.42
CA GLY A 270 -17.27 9.15 -29.21
C GLY A 270 -16.60 8.61 -27.95
N HIS A 271 -17.29 8.73 -26.82
CA HIS A 271 -16.85 8.26 -25.51
C HIS A 271 -17.52 6.93 -25.14
N ASP A 272 -16.92 6.23 -24.18
CA ASP A 272 -17.38 4.92 -23.70
C ASP A 272 -18.85 4.91 -23.25
N ARG A 273 -19.39 6.08 -22.84
CA ARG A 273 -20.79 6.27 -22.42
C ARG A 273 -21.67 7.06 -23.39
N ALA A 274 -21.10 7.67 -24.44
CA ALA A 274 -21.86 8.46 -25.40
C ALA A 274 -21.15 8.48 -26.75
N SER A 275 -21.77 7.90 -27.77
CA SER A 275 -21.15 7.79 -29.09
C SER A 275 -22.17 7.98 -30.22
N ALA A 276 -21.65 8.25 -31.41
CA ALA A 276 -22.46 8.38 -32.61
C ALA A 276 -21.71 7.83 -33.85
N ALA A 277 -22.46 7.31 -34.81
CA ALA A 277 -21.92 6.86 -36.08
C ALA A 277 -22.88 7.16 -37.23
N LEU A 278 -22.34 7.48 -38.40
CA LEU A 278 -23.11 7.59 -39.64
C LEU A 278 -22.78 6.41 -40.56
N VAL A 279 -23.72 5.48 -40.71
CA VAL A 279 -23.54 4.25 -41.46
C VAL A 279 -23.86 4.50 -42.94
N ARG A 280 -22.83 4.43 -43.78
CA ARG A 280 -22.92 4.55 -45.24
C ARG A 280 -22.41 3.27 -45.91
N GLN A 281 -22.91 2.96 -47.10
CA GLN A 281 -22.38 1.86 -47.91
C GLN A 281 -21.16 2.33 -48.70
N GLN A 282 -20.03 1.61 -48.62
CA GLN A 282 -18.90 1.78 -49.54
C GLN A 282 -19.10 0.88 -50.76
N ILE A 283 -19.77 1.37 -51.82
CA ILE A 283 -19.60 0.82 -53.18
C ILE A 283 -19.64 1.96 -54.20
N SER A 284 -18.74 1.85 -55.18
CA SER A 284 -18.60 2.67 -56.38
C SER A 284 -19.80 2.55 -57.34
N GLU A 285 -20.97 3.13 -57.02
CA GLU A 285 -22.06 3.55 -57.93
C GLU A 285 -23.29 4.05 -57.12
N PRO A 286 -24.26 4.80 -57.69
CA PRO A 286 -25.02 5.81 -56.93
C PRO A 286 -25.90 5.25 -55.79
N THR A 287 -25.67 5.85 -54.62
CA THR A 287 -26.46 5.90 -53.37
C THR A 287 -27.79 5.12 -53.34
N VAL A 288 -27.74 3.89 -52.80
CA VAL A 288 -28.88 3.24 -52.17
C VAL A 288 -28.62 3.23 -50.65
N PRO A 289 -29.54 3.71 -49.80
CA PRO A 289 -29.38 3.67 -48.35
C PRO A 289 -29.19 2.23 -47.84
N VAL A 290 -28.33 2.03 -46.84
CA VAL A 290 -28.32 0.77 -46.07
C VAL A 290 -29.70 0.63 -45.43
N PRO A 291 -30.42 -0.49 -45.60
CA PRO A 291 -31.70 -0.68 -44.93
C PRO A 291 -31.52 -0.56 -43.42
N LEU A 292 -32.38 0.20 -42.74
CA LEU A 292 -32.37 0.36 -41.29
C LEU A 292 -32.33 -0.99 -40.56
N GLU A 293 -33.04 -1.98 -41.11
CA GLU A 293 -33.07 -3.36 -40.65
C GLU A 293 -31.67 -4.02 -40.65
N ALA A 294 -30.85 -3.78 -41.68
CA ALA A 294 -29.51 -4.36 -41.74
C ALA A 294 -28.57 -3.78 -40.67
N ALA A 295 -28.73 -2.49 -40.35
CA ALA A 295 -27.99 -1.85 -39.26
C ALA A 295 -28.44 -2.40 -37.89
N TYR A 296 -29.73 -2.59 -37.70
CA TYR A 296 -30.31 -3.19 -36.49
C TYR A 296 -29.80 -4.63 -36.25
N GLN A 297 -29.84 -5.48 -37.27
CA GLN A 297 -29.34 -6.87 -37.16
C GLN A 297 -27.83 -6.92 -36.88
N LYS A 298 -27.05 -6.04 -37.51
CA LYS A 298 -25.61 -5.93 -37.23
C LYS A 298 -25.35 -5.51 -35.78
N LEU A 299 -26.13 -4.57 -35.24
CA LEU A 299 -26.01 -4.13 -33.85
C LEU A 299 -26.31 -5.29 -32.89
N LEU A 300 -27.42 -5.99 -33.08
CA LEU A 300 -27.78 -7.16 -32.27
C LEU A 300 -26.70 -8.24 -32.25
N ALA A 301 -26.02 -8.47 -33.38
CA ALA A 301 -24.93 -9.45 -33.46
C ALA A 301 -23.66 -9.02 -32.70
N LEU A 302 -23.39 -7.71 -32.62
CA LEU A 302 -22.19 -7.16 -31.96
C LEU A 302 -22.33 -7.06 -30.45
N LEU A 303 -23.52 -6.76 -29.93
CA LEU A 303 -23.73 -6.49 -28.51
C LEU A 303 -23.26 -7.64 -27.58
N PRO A 304 -23.49 -8.93 -27.87
CA PRO A 304 -23.02 -10.02 -27.00
C PRO A 304 -21.49 -10.13 -26.86
N GLU A 305 -20.72 -9.58 -27.80
CA GLU A 305 -19.25 -9.58 -27.78
C GLU A 305 -18.68 -8.43 -26.93
N ILE A 306 -19.39 -7.31 -26.86
CA ILE A 306 -18.94 -6.06 -26.24
C ILE A 306 -19.49 -5.91 -24.81
N VAL A 307 -20.69 -6.42 -24.54
CA VAL A 307 -21.35 -6.29 -23.25
C VAL A 307 -20.69 -7.20 -22.22
N GLU A 308 -20.16 -6.61 -21.16
CA GLU A 308 -19.60 -7.36 -20.05
C GLU A 308 -20.69 -8.02 -19.19
N PRO A 309 -20.47 -9.24 -18.68
CA PRO A 309 -21.45 -9.90 -17.82
C PRO A 309 -21.72 -9.16 -16.51
N ALA A 310 -22.99 -9.12 -16.11
CA ALA A 310 -23.37 -8.63 -14.79
C ALA A 310 -22.62 -9.38 -13.68
N LEU A 311 -22.17 -8.65 -12.67
CA LEU A 311 -21.61 -9.24 -11.46
C LEU A 311 -22.72 -10.06 -10.77
N THR A 312 -22.39 -11.29 -10.37
CA THR A 312 -23.30 -12.16 -9.63
C THR A 312 -22.86 -12.31 -8.19
N VAL A 313 -23.82 -12.64 -7.32
CA VAL A 313 -23.59 -13.01 -5.91
C VAL A 313 -22.46 -14.03 -5.78
N GLY A 314 -22.40 -15.02 -6.70
CA GLY A 314 -21.38 -16.07 -6.68
C GLY A 314 -19.95 -15.58 -6.86
N ARG A 315 -19.73 -14.41 -7.47
CA ARG A 315 -18.40 -13.82 -7.66
C ARG A 315 -17.88 -13.10 -6.41
N ILE A 316 -18.78 -12.55 -5.59
CA ILE A 316 -18.42 -11.73 -4.42
C ILE A 316 -18.61 -12.46 -3.09
N MET A 317 -19.29 -13.61 -3.09
CA MET A 317 -19.54 -14.35 -1.85
C MET A 317 -18.28 -14.94 -1.24
N SER A 318 -18.24 -14.92 0.09
CA SER A 318 -17.26 -15.71 0.86
C SER A 318 -17.76 -17.15 0.96
N ARG A 319 -16.97 -18.11 0.48
CA ARG A 319 -17.28 -19.55 0.55
C ARG A 319 -17.06 -20.10 1.96
N GLY A 320 -17.83 -21.12 2.34
CA GLY A 320 -17.67 -21.80 3.63
C GLY A 320 -18.20 -20.98 4.81
N ALA A 321 -19.40 -20.44 4.67
CA ALA A 321 -20.06 -19.66 5.72
C ALA A 321 -20.20 -20.51 7.00
N ARG A 322 -19.73 -19.95 8.12
CA ARG A 322 -19.94 -20.55 9.44
C ARG A 322 -21.36 -20.24 9.89
N VAL A 323 -22.02 -21.23 10.48
CA VAL A 323 -23.42 -21.16 10.94
C VAL A 323 -23.50 -21.50 12.43
N LEU A 324 -24.57 -21.08 13.08
CA LEU A 324 -24.88 -21.43 14.48
C LEU A 324 -26.13 -22.30 14.54
N THR A 325 -26.23 -23.18 15.53
CA THR A 325 -27.48 -23.87 15.81
C THR A 325 -28.39 -22.99 16.68
N PRO A 326 -29.71 -23.21 16.68
CA PRO A 326 -30.66 -22.45 17.50
C PRO A 326 -30.32 -22.47 18.99
N GLU A 327 -29.70 -23.56 19.46
CA GLU A 327 -29.35 -23.80 20.86
C GLU A 327 -28.02 -23.17 21.27
N THR A 328 -27.21 -22.65 20.33
CA THR A 328 -25.90 -22.07 20.65
C THR A 328 -26.05 -20.93 21.66
N PRO A 329 -25.40 -21.00 22.85
CA PRO A 329 -25.50 -19.93 23.85
C PRO A 329 -24.81 -18.64 23.41
N ALA A 330 -25.32 -17.49 23.85
CA ALA A 330 -24.78 -16.17 23.55
C ALA A 330 -23.28 -16.02 23.88
N GLN A 331 -22.79 -16.63 24.95
CA GLN A 331 -21.36 -16.63 25.30
C GLN A 331 -20.52 -17.35 24.25
N ASP A 332 -21.00 -18.48 23.73
CA ASP A 332 -20.26 -19.25 22.72
C ASP A 332 -20.38 -18.58 21.35
N ALA A 333 -21.56 -18.04 21.02
CA ALA A 333 -21.72 -17.17 19.85
C ALA A 333 -20.79 -15.95 19.93
N GLY A 334 -20.67 -15.30 21.09
CA GLY A 334 -19.79 -14.16 21.33
C GLY A 334 -18.32 -14.52 21.19
N LYS A 335 -17.90 -15.68 21.72
CA LYS A 335 -16.55 -16.21 21.47
C LYS A 335 -16.31 -16.46 19.99
N LEU A 336 -17.28 -17.03 19.27
CA LEU A 336 -17.16 -17.26 17.82
C LEU A 336 -17.08 -15.95 17.03
N MET A 337 -17.88 -14.94 17.38
CA MET A 337 -17.84 -13.62 16.76
C MET A 337 -16.51 -12.91 17.02
N GLN A 338 -16.00 -12.96 18.26
CA GLN A 338 -14.66 -12.45 18.59
C GLN A 338 -13.56 -13.23 17.84
N ARG A 339 -13.72 -14.54 17.72
CA ARG A 339 -12.77 -15.44 17.07
C ARG A 339 -12.73 -15.24 15.56
N TYR A 340 -13.84 -15.14 14.86
CA TYR A 340 -13.81 -15.05 13.39
C TYR A 340 -14.02 -13.63 12.86
N GLY A 341 -14.27 -12.66 13.75
CA GLY A 341 -14.52 -11.27 13.39
C GLY A 341 -15.82 -11.07 12.59
N TYR A 342 -16.74 -12.04 12.65
CA TYR A 342 -18.01 -11.96 11.94
C TYR A 342 -18.99 -11.12 12.74
N GLU A 343 -19.54 -10.09 12.10
CA GLU A 343 -20.54 -9.20 12.69
C GLU A 343 -21.92 -9.86 12.83
N GLY A 344 -22.11 -11.02 12.23
CA GLY A 344 -23.28 -11.85 12.45
C GLY A 344 -23.16 -13.22 11.80
N TYR A 345 -23.99 -14.14 12.30
CA TYR A 345 -24.00 -15.54 11.91
C TYR A 345 -25.40 -15.97 11.51
N PRO A 346 -25.55 -16.69 10.39
CA PRO A 346 -26.80 -17.38 10.07
C PRO A 346 -27.07 -18.46 11.12
N VAL A 347 -28.26 -18.46 11.70
CA VAL A 347 -28.75 -19.51 12.59
C VAL A 347 -29.50 -20.52 11.74
N VAL A 348 -29.07 -21.79 11.80
CA VAL A 348 -29.48 -22.83 10.87
C VAL A 348 -29.96 -24.06 11.62
N LYS A 349 -31.07 -24.65 11.16
CA LYS A 349 -31.58 -25.93 11.64
C LYS A 349 -31.93 -26.82 10.44
N ASP A 350 -31.49 -28.06 10.47
CA ASP A 350 -31.73 -29.05 9.40
C ASP A 350 -31.36 -28.53 7.99
N GLY A 351 -30.28 -27.75 7.91
CA GLY A 351 -29.77 -27.16 6.66
C GLY A 351 -30.48 -25.89 6.18
N ARG A 352 -31.53 -25.42 6.89
CA ARG A 352 -32.30 -24.21 6.55
C ARG A 352 -32.00 -23.05 7.48
N VAL A 353 -31.97 -21.84 6.91
CA VAL A 353 -31.78 -20.59 7.65
C VAL A 353 -33.05 -20.27 8.43
N LEU A 354 -32.94 -20.08 9.74
CA LEU A 354 -34.04 -19.66 10.62
C LEU A 354 -33.96 -18.16 10.99
N GLY A 355 -32.77 -17.58 10.91
CA GLY A 355 -32.55 -16.19 11.28
C GLY A 355 -31.08 -15.79 11.22
N LEU A 356 -30.81 -14.54 11.58
CA LEU A 356 -29.47 -13.97 11.65
C LEU A 356 -29.18 -13.49 13.08
N LEU A 357 -28.15 -14.05 13.71
CA LEU A 357 -27.67 -13.59 15.01
C LEU A 357 -26.60 -12.52 14.80
N THR A 358 -26.89 -11.28 15.21
CA THR A 358 -25.97 -10.15 15.06
C THR A 358 -25.10 -9.96 16.29
N ARG A 359 -23.89 -9.42 16.10
CA ARG A 359 -22.95 -9.09 17.19
C ARG A 359 -23.58 -8.17 18.23
N ARG A 360 -24.33 -7.17 17.78
CA ARG A 360 -25.05 -6.24 18.66
C ARG A 360 -26.04 -6.96 19.59
N ALA A 361 -26.75 -7.97 19.11
CA ALA A 361 -27.68 -8.76 19.93
C ALA A 361 -26.94 -9.57 21.01
N VAL A 362 -25.81 -10.19 20.63
CA VAL A 362 -24.95 -10.96 21.53
C VAL A 362 -24.30 -10.07 22.59
N ASP A 363 -23.65 -8.98 22.18
CA ASP A 363 -22.98 -8.05 23.10
C ASP A 363 -23.97 -7.44 24.10
N ARG A 364 -25.19 -7.10 23.65
CA ARG A 364 -26.26 -6.63 24.54
C ARG A 364 -26.65 -7.70 25.55
N ALA A 365 -26.86 -8.95 25.13
CA ALA A 365 -27.17 -10.04 26.05
C ALA A 365 -26.06 -10.26 27.09
N LEU A 366 -24.79 -10.28 26.64
CA LEU A 366 -23.63 -10.47 27.51
C LEU A 366 -23.43 -9.31 28.50
N SER A 367 -23.65 -8.06 28.08
CA SER A 367 -23.57 -6.88 28.96
C SER A 367 -24.58 -6.94 30.12
N HIS A 368 -25.74 -7.55 29.88
CA HIS A 368 -26.76 -7.82 30.89
C HIS A 368 -26.56 -9.15 31.64
N ARG A 369 -25.42 -9.82 31.45
CA ARG A 369 -25.08 -11.13 32.03
C ARG A 369 -26.08 -12.25 31.68
N LEU A 370 -26.73 -12.14 30.51
CA LEU A 370 -27.65 -13.14 29.99
C LEU A 370 -26.94 -14.05 28.99
N ASN A 371 -27.08 -15.37 29.16
CA ASN A 371 -26.54 -16.38 28.25
C ASN A 371 -27.67 -17.11 27.50
N LEU A 372 -28.49 -16.35 26.79
CA LEU A 372 -29.64 -16.88 26.04
C LEU A 372 -29.20 -17.65 24.80
N PRO A 373 -29.99 -18.63 24.32
CA PRO A 373 -29.70 -19.33 23.07
C PRO A 373 -29.85 -18.42 21.85
N ALA A 374 -29.12 -18.72 20.77
CA ALA A 374 -29.11 -17.96 19.53
C ALA A 374 -30.53 -17.73 18.97
N ALA A 375 -31.41 -18.73 19.07
CA ALA A 375 -32.81 -18.63 18.64
C ALA A 375 -33.60 -17.50 19.32
N SER A 376 -33.25 -17.15 20.57
CA SER A 376 -33.93 -16.08 21.32
C SER A 376 -33.38 -14.68 21.04
N LEU A 377 -32.19 -14.60 20.45
CA LEU A 377 -31.48 -13.34 20.18
C LEU A 377 -31.43 -12.97 18.70
N MET A 378 -31.62 -13.95 17.82
CA MET A 378 -31.56 -13.76 16.37
C MET A 378 -32.74 -12.93 15.85
N GLU A 379 -32.50 -12.24 14.74
CA GLU A 379 -33.56 -11.72 13.90
C GLU A 379 -34.11 -12.89 13.06
N ALA A 380 -35.36 -13.28 13.29
CA ALA A 380 -35.98 -14.40 12.59
C ALA A 380 -36.25 -14.06 11.11
N GLY A 381 -35.95 -15.00 10.21
CA GLY A 381 -36.17 -14.84 8.77
C GLY A 381 -35.45 -15.89 7.94
N GLU A 382 -36.01 -16.23 6.78
CA GLU A 382 -35.45 -17.21 5.82
C GLU A 382 -34.84 -16.50 4.59
N ILE A 383 -34.10 -15.41 4.83
CA ILE A 383 -33.58 -14.56 3.76
C ILE A 383 -32.30 -15.18 3.18
N THR A 384 -32.32 -15.54 1.89
CA THR A 384 -31.20 -16.18 1.18
C THR A 384 -31.12 -15.75 -0.27
N VAL A 385 -29.96 -15.92 -0.91
CA VAL A 385 -29.73 -15.72 -2.35
C VAL A 385 -29.01 -16.93 -2.98
N THR A 386 -29.03 -17.04 -4.30
CA THR A 386 -28.27 -18.04 -5.06
C THR A 386 -27.01 -17.43 -5.72
N PRO A 387 -25.99 -18.22 -6.08
CA PRO A 387 -24.79 -17.70 -6.76
C PRO A 387 -25.06 -17.03 -8.12
N LYS A 388 -26.22 -17.29 -8.71
CA LYS A 388 -26.63 -16.74 -10.01
C LYS A 388 -27.39 -15.41 -9.87
N ASP A 389 -27.81 -15.05 -8.66
CA ASP A 389 -28.55 -13.83 -8.43
C ASP A 389 -27.66 -12.60 -8.69
N THR A 390 -28.27 -11.52 -9.14
CA THR A 390 -27.59 -10.26 -9.45
C THR A 390 -27.30 -9.48 -8.16
N ILE A 391 -26.32 -8.57 -8.24
CA ILE A 391 -26.00 -7.66 -7.13
C ILE A 391 -27.17 -6.75 -6.80
N GLU A 392 -27.93 -6.28 -7.79
CA GLU A 392 -29.08 -5.40 -7.62
C GLU A 392 -30.23 -6.10 -6.89
N HIS A 393 -30.40 -7.42 -7.10
CA HIS A 393 -31.35 -8.22 -6.33
C HIS A 393 -30.91 -8.33 -4.87
N LEU A 394 -29.63 -8.65 -4.64
CA LEU A 394 -29.05 -8.71 -3.30
C LEU A 394 -29.16 -7.39 -2.54
N GLN A 395 -28.91 -6.25 -3.21
CA GLN A 395 -29.04 -4.91 -2.61
C GLN A 395 -30.47 -4.62 -2.16
N ARG A 396 -31.47 -4.88 -3.02
CA ARG A 396 -32.89 -4.75 -2.67
C ARG A 396 -33.25 -5.64 -1.49
N LEU A 397 -32.86 -6.91 -1.54
CA LEU A 397 -33.08 -7.86 -0.47
C LEU A 397 -32.49 -7.40 0.87
N MET A 398 -31.26 -6.88 0.89
CA MET A 398 -30.61 -6.34 2.10
C MET A 398 -31.28 -5.05 2.60
N ALA A 399 -31.77 -4.20 1.70
CA ALA A 399 -32.48 -2.97 2.06
C ALA A 399 -33.85 -3.28 2.68
N ASP A 400 -34.61 -4.17 2.06
CA ASP A 400 -35.96 -4.53 2.49
C ASP A 400 -35.95 -5.35 3.78
N SER A 401 -35.01 -6.30 3.91
CA SER A 401 -34.90 -7.14 5.11
C SER A 401 -34.18 -6.48 6.28
N GLY A 402 -33.36 -5.46 6.01
CA GLY A 402 -32.43 -4.90 6.99
C GLY A 402 -31.22 -5.79 7.32
N TRP A 403 -31.13 -7.00 6.76
CA TRP A 403 -30.01 -7.91 7.00
C TRP A 403 -28.74 -7.39 6.34
N GLY A 404 -27.68 -7.23 7.16
CA GLY A 404 -26.37 -6.81 6.69
C GLY A 404 -25.49 -7.95 6.14
N GLN A 405 -25.89 -9.19 6.40
CA GLN A 405 -25.27 -10.41 5.86
C GLN A 405 -26.37 -11.33 5.37
N VAL A 406 -26.23 -11.83 4.13
CA VAL A 406 -27.20 -12.71 3.50
C VAL A 406 -26.52 -14.04 3.13
N PRO A 407 -27.02 -15.18 3.64
CA PRO A 407 -26.57 -16.51 3.25
C PRO A 407 -26.79 -16.78 1.75
N VAL A 408 -25.81 -17.41 1.12
CA VAL A 408 -25.91 -17.93 -0.24
C VAL A 408 -26.16 -19.42 -0.20
N VAL A 409 -27.23 -19.88 -0.85
CA VAL A 409 -27.65 -21.28 -0.86
C VAL A 409 -27.43 -21.93 -2.23
N ALA A 410 -27.13 -23.23 -2.21
CA ALA A 410 -27.05 -24.03 -3.43
C ALA A 410 -28.44 -24.17 -4.07
N PRO A 411 -28.57 -24.01 -5.40
CA PRO A 411 -29.87 -24.10 -6.08
C PRO A 411 -30.55 -25.48 -6.00
N GLU A 412 -29.77 -26.55 -5.80
CA GLU A 412 -30.26 -27.93 -5.93
C GLU A 412 -30.90 -28.47 -4.65
N ASP A 413 -30.32 -28.18 -3.49
CA ASP A 413 -30.68 -28.76 -2.19
C ASP A 413 -30.83 -27.71 -1.07
N GLY A 414 -30.60 -26.42 -1.37
CA GLY A 414 -30.85 -25.31 -0.46
C GLY A 414 -29.87 -25.17 0.71
N HIS A 415 -28.78 -25.96 0.72
CA HIS A 415 -27.76 -25.82 1.77
C HIS A 415 -26.91 -24.57 1.55
N ILE A 416 -26.39 -24.02 2.64
CA ILE A 416 -25.57 -22.80 2.59
C ILE A 416 -24.19 -23.12 2.03
N ILE A 417 -23.83 -22.45 0.94
CA ILE A 417 -22.53 -22.56 0.26
C ILE A 417 -21.65 -21.33 0.49
N GLY A 418 -22.24 -20.20 0.90
CA GLY A 418 -21.51 -18.97 1.15
C GLY A 418 -22.33 -17.92 1.90
N ILE A 419 -21.75 -16.73 2.05
CA ILE A 419 -22.40 -15.57 2.64
C ILE A 419 -21.89 -14.31 1.93
N VAL A 420 -22.76 -13.31 1.77
CA VAL A 420 -22.39 -11.98 1.26
C VAL A 420 -22.71 -10.93 2.32
N THR A 421 -21.80 -9.98 2.52
CA THR A 421 -21.97 -8.88 3.48
C THR A 421 -22.13 -7.53 2.77
N ARG A 422 -22.65 -6.52 3.49
CA ARG A 422 -22.66 -5.11 3.00
C ARG A 422 -21.28 -4.62 2.59
N THR A 423 -20.22 -5.08 3.26
CA THR A 423 -18.85 -4.71 2.89
C THR A 423 -18.45 -5.29 1.54
N ASP A 424 -18.89 -6.50 1.22
CA ASP A 424 -18.63 -7.12 -0.08
C ASP A 424 -19.40 -6.40 -1.18
N LEU A 425 -20.65 -5.97 -0.92
CA LEU A 425 -21.41 -5.10 -1.82
C LEU A 425 -20.70 -3.74 -2.04
N LEU A 426 -20.27 -3.05 -0.98
CA LEU A 426 -19.63 -1.74 -1.09
C LEU A 426 -18.33 -1.78 -1.92
N LYS A 427 -17.59 -2.89 -1.87
CA LYS A 427 -16.40 -3.08 -2.72
C LYS A 427 -16.74 -3.13 -4.21
N THR A 428 -17.94 -3.58 -4.57
CA THR A 428 -18.40 -3.61 -5.97
C THR A 428 -18.86 -2.24 -6.47
N ILE A 429 -19.43 -1.41 -5.59
CA ILE A 429 -20.01 -0.09 -5.94
C ILE A 429 -18.90 0.92 -6.32
N GLY A 430 -17.68 0.73 -5.82
CA GLY A 430 -16.52 1.59 -6.15
C GLY A 430 -15.74 1.19 -7.41
N GLY A 431 -16.29 0.36 -8.32
CA GLY A 431 -15.55 -0.12 -9.51
C GLY A 431 -14.33 -1.00 -9.18
N GLY A 432 -14.25 -1.50 -7.95
CA GLY A 432 -12.97 -1.85 -7.33
C GLY A 432 -12.29 -3.12 -7.84
N GLU A 433 -12.99 -4.17 -8.26
CA GLU A 433 -12.26 -5.43 -8.54
C GLU A 433 -11.51 -5.45 -9.87
N ALA A 434 -11.98 -4.73 -10.90
CA ALA A 434 -11.27 -4.62 -12.17
C ALA A 434 -10.26 -3.47 -12.17
N LEU A 435 -10.62 -2.30 -11.63
CA LEU A 435 -9.72 -1.13 -11.57
C LEU A 435 -8.62 -1.28 -10.50
N LEU A 436 -8.86 -1.92 -9.34
CA LEU A 436 -7.80 -2.13 -8.34
C LEU A 436 -6.83 -3.24 -8.76
N ALA A 437 -7.28 -4.21 -9.55
CA ALA A 437 -6.45 -5.32 -10.02
C ALA A 437 -5.49 -4.90 -11.14
N GLU A 438 -5.90 -3.99 -12.03
CA GLU A 438 -5.01 -3.47 -13.09
C GLU A 438 -4.13 -2.31 -12.60
N GLN A 439 -4.60 -1.44 -11.70
CA GLN A 439 -3.80 -0.29 -11.22
C GLN A 439 -2.72 -0.64 -10.18
N ASN A 440 -2.76 -1.84 -9.56
CA ASN A 440 -1.80 -2.24 -8.52
C ASN A 440 -1.08 -3.55 -8.80
N ASN A 441 -0.83 -3.89 -10.07
CA ASN A 441 0.05 -5.01 -10.40
C ASN A 441 1.53 -4.58 -10.24
N LEU A 442 2.28 -5.26 -9.36
CA LEU A 442 3.69 -5.00 -9.07
C LEU A 442 4.63 -6.03 -9.73
N ALA A 443 4.20 -6.78 -10.75
CA ALA A 443 5.02 -7.79 -11.41
C ALA A 443 6.32 -7.20 -11.96
N GLU A 444 6.27 -6.07 -12.67
CA GLU A 444 7.47 -5.42 -13.22
C GLU A 444 8.44 -5.00 -12.11
N ARG A 445 7.92 -4.45 -11.01
CA ARG A 445 8.76 -4.06 -9.85
C ARG A 445 9.37 -5.28 -9.17
N LEU A 446 8.60 -6.36 -9.01
CA LEU A 446 9.07 -7.62 -8.44
C LEU A 446 10.20 -8.21 -9.29
N GLU A 447 10.02 -8.22 -10.62
CA GLU A 447 11.02 -8.73 -11.56
C GLU A 447 12.25 -7.83 -11.64
N ALA A 448 12.11 -6.52 -11.47
CA ALA A 448 13.26 -5.60 -11.39
C ALA A 448 14.04 -5.72 -10.07
N ALA A 449 13.36 -6.08 -8.97
CA ALA A 449 13.96 -6.17 -7.64
C ALA A 449 14.71 -7.49 -7.37
N LEU A 450 14.39 -8.56 -8.10
CA LEU A 450 14.95 -9.89 -7.87
C LEU A 450 15.88 -10.35 -9.00
N PRO A 451 16.95 -11.11 -8.69
CA PRO A 451 17.78 -11.73 -9.72
C PRO A 451 16.95 -12.62 -10.67
N PRO A 452 17.34 -12.76 -11.95
CA PRO A 452 16.58 -13.57 -12.92
C PRO A 452 16.36 -15.03 -12.49
N VAL A 453 17.32 -15.63 -11.79
CA VAL A 453 17.21 -16.98 -11.24
C VAL A 453 16.13 -17.08 -10.16
N TRP A 454 15.97 -16.04 -9.34
CA TRP A 454 14.92 -15.98 -8.31
C TRP A 454 13.54 -15.91 -8.90
N ILE A 455 13.35 -15.11 -9.96
CA ILE A 455 12.07 -15.00 -10.66
C ILE A 455 11.65 -16.37 -11.21
N LYS A 456 12.59 -17.09 -11.86
CA LYS A 456 12.35 -18.45 -12.37
C LYS A 456 12.04 -19.43 -11.24
N PHE A 457 12.75 -19.31 -10.11
CA PHE A 457 12.50 -20.13 -8.93
C PHE A 457 11.10 -19.89 -8.33
N LEU A 458 10.68 -18.63 -8.20
CA LEU A 458 9.33 -18.27 -7.74
C LEU A 458 8.25 -18.75 -8.70
N LYS A 459 8.44 -18.59 -10.01
CA LYS A 459 7.50 -19.08 -11.03
C LYS A 459 7.35 -20.60 -10.96
N LEU A 460 8.42 -21.34 -10.70
CA LEU A 460 8.38 -22.79 -10.50
C LEU A 460 7.60 -23.19 -9.23
N ILE A 461 7.80 -22.48 -8.13
CA ILE A 461 7.01 -22.70 -6.90
C ILE A 461 5.53 -22.39 -7.15
N ALA A 462 5.24 -21.29 -7.85
CA ALA A 462 3.89 -20.88 -8.21
C ALA A 462 3.17 -21.87 -9.11
N GLU A 463 3.86 -22.42 -10.10
CA GLU A 463 3.33 -23.47 -10.96
C GLU A 463 2.97 -24.71 -10.14
N GLN A 464 3.84 -25.11 -9.21
CA GLN A 464 3.57 -26.28 -8.38
C GLN A 464 2.43 -26.07 -7.39
N ALA A 465 2.26 -24.84 -6.89
CA ALA A 465 1.11 -24.48 -6.08
C ALA A 465 -0.18 -24.44 -6.91
N SER A 466 -0.14 -23.91 -8.13
CA SER A 466 -1.26 -23.88 -9.07
C SER A 466 -1.75 -25.29 -9.42
N ASN A 467 -0.84 -26.25 -9.63
CA ASN A 467 -1.18 -27.66 -9.86
C ASN A 467 -1.96 -28.28 -8.68
N GLN A 468 -1.74 -27.78 -7.46
CA GLN A 468 -2.43 -28.20 -6.25
C GLN A 468 -3.63 -27.30 -5.90
N HIS A 469 -3.97 -26.33 -6.75
CA HIS A 469 -5.04 -25.36 -6.54
C HIS A 469 -4.86 -24.55 -5.24
N LEU A 470 -3.61 -24.26 -4.88
CA LEU A 470 -3.24 -23.51 -3.69
C LEU A 470 -2.87 -22.07 -4.08
N PRO A 471 -3.62 -21.04 -3.63
CA PRO A 471 -3.20 -19.66 -3.76
C PRO A 471 -1.94 -19.39 -2.94
N ILE A 472 -0.98 -18.68 -3.53
CA ILE A 472 0.30 -18.37 -2.87
C ILE A 472 0.64 -16.88 -2.95
N TYR A 473 1.24 -16.40 -1.88
CA TYR A 473 1.49 -14.98 -1.65
C TYR A 473 2.87 -14.74 -1.05
N ILE A 474 3.50 -13.64 -1.45
CA ILE A 474 4.55 -13.00 -0.64
C ILE A 474 3.87 -11.96 0.23
N VAL A 475 4.24 -11.89 1.51
CA VAL A 475 3.53 -11.05 2.49
C VAL A 475 4.48 -10.20 3.33
N GLY A 476 3.95 -9.10 3.88
CA GLY A 476 4.61 -8.37 4.96
C GLY A 476 5.76 -7.48 4.51
N GLY A 477 6.88 -7.57 5.23
CA GLY A 477 8.00 -6.63 5.13
C GLY A 477 8.55 -6.51 3.71
N PHE A 478 8.66 -7.62 2.98
CA PHE A 478 9.13 -7.60 1.59
C PHE A 478 8.23 -6.78 0.67
N VAL A 479 6.92 -6.92 0.77
CA VAL A 479 5.98 -6.20 -0.12
C VAL A 479 6.05 -4.70 0.16
N ARG A 480 6.14 -4.31 1.44
CA ARG A 480 6.40 -2.93 1.86
C ARG A 480 7.72 -2.42 1.27
N ASP A 481 8.79 -3.18 1.46
CA ASP A 481 10.15 -2.85 1.07
C ASP A 481 10.30 -2.74 -0.46
N LEU A 482 9.58 -3.57 -1.22
CA LEU A 482 9.43 -3.49 -2.67
C LEU A 482 8.78 -2.17 -3.10
N ILE A 483 7.71 -1.74 -2.41
CA ILE A 483 6.97 -0.51 -2.75
C ILE A 483 7.80 0.75 -2.48
N ILE A 484 8.59 0.76 -1.40
CA ILE A 484 9.48 1.88 -1.02
C ILE A 484 10.86 1.82 -1.71
N ASN A 485 11.04 0.94 -2.70
CA ASN A 485 12.29 0.75 -3.47
C ASN A 485 13.51 0.40 -2.60
N ARG A 486 13.32 -0.44 -1.57
CA ARG A 486 14.39 -0.97 -0.70
C ARG A 486 14.24 -2.49 -0.53
N PRO A 487 14.20 -3.29 -1.61
CA PRO A 487 13.84 -4.70 -1.52
C PRO A 487 14.80 -5.48 -0.62
N SER A 488 14.24 -6.30 0.28
CA SER A 488 14.97 -7.31 1.04
C SER A 488 14.94 -8.64 0.30
N MET A 489 15.98 -9.46 0.42
CA MET A 489 15.95 -10.84 -0.11
C MET A 489 15.36 -11.84 0.91
N ASP A 490 14.86 -11.33 2.02
CA ASP A 490 14.25 -12.09 3.10
C ASP A 490 12.73 -11.94 3.02
N PHE A 491 12.05 -12.99 2.56
CA PHE A 491 10.60 -13.01 2.44
C PHE A 491 10.03 -14.42 2.60
N ASP A 492 8.88 -14.47 3.28
CA ASP A 492 8.14 -15.71 3.52
C ASP A 492 7.10 -15.94 2.42
N ILE A 493 6.87 -17.21 2.06
CA ILE A 493 5.75 -17.60 1.21
C ILE A 493 4.58 -18.03 2.08
N VAL A 494 3.47 -17.31 1.97
CA VAL A 494 2.21 -17.70 2.59
C VAL A 494 1.34 -18.46 1.59
N VAL A 495 0.81 -19.60 2.03
CA VAL A 495 -0.05 -20.48 1.24
C VAL A 495 -1.44 -20.49 1.88
N GLU A 496 -2.47 -20.17 1.10
CA GLU A 496 -3.85 -20.32 1.53
C GLU A 496 -4.28 -21.79 1.40
N GLY A 497 -3.84 -22.59 2.37
CA GLY A 497 -3.99 -24.04 2.40
C GLY A 497 -2.87 -24.72 3.17
N ASP A 498 -2.45 -25.91 2.75
CA ASP A 498 -1.40 -26.70 3.42
C ASP A 498 0.00 -26.39 2.87
N ALA A 499 0.73 -25.52 3.57
CA ALA A 499 2.09 -25.14 3.21
C ALA A 499 3.09 -26.31 3.36
N ILE A 500 2.84 -27.22 4.30
CA ILE A 500 3.70 -28.39 4.54
C ILE A 500 3.57 -29.36 3.35
N GLN A 501 2.35 -29.55 2.85
CA GLN A 501 2.10 -30.35 1.66
C GLN A 501 2.81 -29.78 0.43
N LEU A 502 2.72 -28.46 0.21
CA LEU A 502 3.42 -27.80 -0.90
C LEU A 502 4.95 -28.00 -0.78
N ALA A 503 5.53 -27.72 0.38
CA ALA A 503 6.97 -27.86 0.62
C ALA A 503 7.45 -29.31 0.40
N ARG A 504 6.74 -30.31 0.92
CA ARG A 504 7.07 -31.73 0.69
C ARG A 504 6.95 -32.15 -0.77
N SER A 505 6.01 -31.54 -1.50
CA SER A 505 5.90 -31.79 -2.94
C SER A 505 7.09 -31.21 -3.71
N LEU A 506 7.59 -30.05 -3.31
CA LEU A 506 8.80 -29.45 -3.89
C LEU A 506 10.03 -30.31 -3.58
N GLU A 507 10.18 -30.79 -2.35
CA GLU A 507 11.23 -31.73 -1.95
C GLU A 507 11.24 -33.00 -2.82
N LYS A 508 10.06 -33.58 -3.06
CA LYS A 508 9.94 -34.80 -3.87
C LYS A 508 10.33 -34.58 -5.35
N LEU A 509 10.07 -33.40 -5.90
CA LEU A 509 10.31 -33.08 -7.31
C LEU A 509 11.73 -32.58 -7.59
N PHE A 510 12.28 -31.81 -6.65
CA PHE A 510 13.52 -31.06 -6.85
C PHE A 510 14.63 -31.43 -5.86
N GLY A 511 14.34 -32.24 -4.85
CA GLY A 511 15.27 -32.64 -3.79
C GLY A 511 15.38 -31.60 -2.67
N GLY A 512 16.46 -31.69 -1.89
CA GLY A 512 16.65 -30.93 -0.66
C GLY A 512 15.97 -31.61 0.53
N ARG A 513 15.78 -30.86 1.62
CA ARG A 513 15.20 -31.39 2.86
C ARG A 513 14.15 -30.45 3.43
N VAL A 514 13.00 -30.97 3.83
CA VAL A 514 11.95 -30.17 4.49
C VAL A 514 11.90 -30.45 5.99
N ALA A 515 12.10 -29.40 6.79
CA ALA A 515 11.79 -29.40 8.22
C ALA A 515 10.39 -28.78 8.41
N SER A 516 9.48 -29.47 9.08
CA SER A 516 8.10 -28.99 9.25
C SER A 516 7.69 -28.93 10.72
N HIS A 517 6.93 -27.89 11.06
CA HIS A 517 6.32 -27.70 12.37
C HIS A 517 4.79 -27.74 12.23
N SER A 518 4.22 -28.94 12.31
CA SER A 518 2.78 -29.19 12.10
C SER A 518 1.87 -28.33 12.98
N ARG A 519 2.26 -28.08 14.24
CA ARG A 519 1.50 -27.23 15.18
C ARG A 519 1.32 -25.80 14.69
N PHE A 520 2.27 -25.28 13.91
CA PHE A 520 2.27 -23.89 13.45
C PHE A 520 1.93 -23.74 11.96
N GLY A 521 1.76 -24.86 11.26
CA GLY A 521 1.52 -24.88 9.81
C GLY A 521 2.70 -24.33 9.02
N THR A 522 3.93 -24.47 9.51
CA THR A 522 5.13 -23.94 8.84
C THR A 522 6.03 -25.06 8.35
N ALA A 523 6.70 -24.83 7.23
CA ALA A 523 7.70 -25.70 6.66
C ALA A 523 8.88 -24.89 6.15
N LYS A 524 10.09 -25.31 6.51
CA LYS A 524 11.34 -24.75 6.03
C LYS A 524 11.96 -25.72 5.03
N TRP A 525 12.08 -25.28 3.78
CA TRP A 525 12.71 -26.06 2.72
C TRP A 525 14.20 -25.68 2.63
N GLN A 526 15.08 -26.61 2.96
CA GLN A 526 16.52 -26.48 2.86
C GLN A 526 16.95 -26.90 1.44
N ILE A 527 17.45 -25.94 0.68
CA ILE A 527 17.78 -26.13 -0.75
C ILE A 527 19.27 -26.02 -1.06
N SER A 528 20.13 -25.75 -0.07
CA SER A 528 21.60 -25.62 -0.25
C SER A 528 22.21 -26.76 -1.07
N GLU A 529 21.79 -28.00 -0.86
CA GLU A 529 22.30 -29.19 -1.57
C GLU A 529 21.84 -29.28 -3.03
N VAL A 530 20.72 -28.63 -3.38
CA VAL A 530 20.09 -28.67 -4.70
C VAL A 530 20.14 -27.34 -5.46
N LYS A 531 20.82 -26.32 -4.91
CA LYS A 531 21.01 -25.01 -5.57
C LYS A 531 21.60 -25.15 -6.96
N ASN A 532 22.67 -25.94 -7.10
CA ASN A 532 23.36 -26.12 -8.36
C ASN A 532 22.50 -26.85 -9.40
N SER A 533 21.69 -27.83 -8.98
CA SER A 533 20.79 -28.56 -9.88
C SER A 533 19.59 -27.71 -10.30
N LEU A 534 19.08 -26.86 -9.40
CA LEU A 534 18.05 -25.87 -9.69
C LEU A 534 18.58 -24.78 -10.64
N ALA A 535 19.75 -24.20 -10.36
CA ALA A 535 20.37 -23.16 -11.21
C ALA A 535 20.59 -23.66 -12.65
N ARG A 536 21.09 -24.90 -12.82
CA ARG A 536 21.25 -25.54 -14.15
C ARG A 536 19.95 -25.71 -14.93
N ARG A 537 18.79 -25.79 -14.25
CA ARG A 537 17.48 -25.85 -14.94
C ARG A 537 17.04 -24.50 -15.47
N PHE A 538 17.53 -23.42 -14.88
CA PHE A 538 17.08 -22.07 -15.18
C PHE A 538 17.98 -21.34 -16.16
N SER A 539 19.27 -21.70 -16.26
CA SER A 539 20.26 -20.95 -17.03
C SER A 539 21.47 -21.81 -17.42
N THR A 540 22.23 -21.35 -18.41
CA THR A 540 23.46 -21.97 -18.90
C THR A 540 24.69 -21.65 -18.03
N ASP A 541 24.63 -20.63 -17.19
CA ASP A 541 25.76 -20.14 -16.35
C ASP A 541 25.54 -20.47 -14.86
N ALA A 542 25.46 -21.77 -14.57
CA ALA A 542 24.86 -22.29 -13.34
C ALA A 542 25.63 -22.01 -12.04
N GLU A 543 26.93 -21.71 -12.08
CA GLU A 543 27.74 -21.46 -10.88
C GLU A 543 27.44 -20.07 -10.28
N LYS A 544 27.25 -19.06 -11.13
CA LYS A 544 26.90 -17.70 -10.70
C LYS A 544 25.48 -17.63 -10.17
N ASP A 545 24.54 -18.26 -10.89
CA ASP A 545 23.12 -18.26 -10.52
C ASP A 545 22.81 -19.07 -9.25
N ALA A 546 23.63 -20.08 -8.92
CA ALA A 546 23.51 -20.85 -7.69
C ALA A 546 23.90 -20.03 -6.43
N LEU A 547 24.78 -19.03 -6.58
CA LEU A 547 25.16 -18.12 -5.50
C LEU A 547 24.01 -17.18 -5.12
N ASP A 548 23.17 -16.83 -6.08
CA ASP A 548 22.05 -15.90 -5.87
C ASP A 548 20.84 -16.56 -5.19
N LEU A 549 20.67 -17.89 -5.29
CA LEU A 549 19.57 -18.62 -4.65
C LEU A 549 19.72 -18.69 -3.10
N PRO A 550 18.62 -18.74 -2.34
CA PRO A 550 18.68 -18.78 -0.87
C PRO A 550 19.08 -20.18 -0.38
N ASP A 551 19.70 -20.29 0.79
CA ASP A 551 19.96 -21.60 1.41
C ASP A 551 18.68 -22.30 1.88
N THR A 552 17.71 -21.49 2.31
CA THR A 552 16.44 -21.98 2.83
C THR A 552 15.31 -21.06 2.43
N LEU A 553 14.11 -21.61 2.27
CA LEU A 553 12.89 -20.86 2.04
C LEU A 553 11.79 -21.32 3.01
N ASP A 554 11.11 -20.37 3.62
CA ASP A 554 10.06 -20.62 4.60
C ASP A 554 8.66 -20.53 3.96
N PHE A 555 7.86 -21.57 4.20
CA PHE A 555 6.47 -21.71 3.76
C PHE A 555 5.54 -21.73 4.97
N ILE A 556 4.51 -20.89 4.93
CA ILE A 556 3.62 -20.65 6.05
C ILE A 556 2.19 -20.83 5.59
N SER A 557 1.43 -21.71 6.23
CA SER A 557 -0.02 -21.78 6.01
C SER A 557 -0.67 -20.51 6.53
N ALA A 558 -1.49 -19.86 5.71
CA ALA A 558 -2.32 -18.73 6.12
C ALA A 558 -3.14 -19.14 7.34
N ARG A 559 -3.08 -18.34 8.40
CA ARG A 559 -3.62 -18.71 9.71
C ARG A 559 -4.23 -17.53 10.44
N THR A 560 -5.19 -17.84 11.31
CA THR A 560 -5.75 -16.89 12.26
C THR A 560 -5.14 -17.15 13.64
N GLU A 561 -4.86 -16.10 14.40
CA GLU A 561 -4.28 -16.17 15.74
C GLU A 561 -5.28 -15.69 16.79
N PHE A 562 -5.39 -16.44 17.90
CA PHE A 562 -6.27 -16.10 19.03
C PHE A 562 -5.48 -15.96 20.33
N TYR A 563 -5.72 -14.87 21.04
CA TYR A 563 -5.11 -14.58 22.33
C TYR A 563 -6.14 -14.85 23.44
N ASN A 564 -5.87 -15.84 24.28
CA ASN A 564 -6.80 -16.22 25.36
C ASN A 564 -6.86 -15.16 26.49
N TYR A 565 -5.78 -14.40 26.65
CA TYR A 565 -5.64 -13.27 27.58
C TYR A 565 -4.51 -12.35 27.07
N PRO A 566 -4.45 -11.08 27.51
CA PRO A 566 -3.40 -10.15 27.11
C PRO A 566 -2.00 -10.75 27.34
N THR A 567 -1.07 -10.56 26.41
CA THR A 567 0.32 -11.06 26.46
C THR A 567 0.53 -12.58 26.30
N ALA A 568 -0.52 -13.37 26.13
CA ALA A 568 -0.42 -14.82 25.90
C ALA A 568 0.19 -15.15 24.52
N LEU A 569 0.79 -16.33 24.38
CA LEU A 569 1.11 -16.87 23.04
C LEU A 569 -0.19 -17.25 22.32
N PRO A 570 -0.32 -16.95 21.02
CA PRO A 570 -1.56 -17.21 20.30
C PRO A 570 -1.76 -18.70 19.98
N THR A 571 -3.02 -19.12 19.91
CA THR A 571 -3.41 -20.39 19.27
C THR A 571 -3.68 -20.16 17.78
N VAL A 572 -3.20 -21.06 16.92
CA VAL A 572 -3.24 -20.92 15.45
C VAL A 572 -4.21 -21.90 14.80
N GLU A 573 -4.97 -21.43 13.82
CA GLU A 573 -5.81 -22.26 12.93
C GLU A 573 -5.68 -21.81 11.48
N ARG A 574 -5.88 -22.73 10.52
CA ARG A 574 -5.87 -22.39 9.08
C ARG A 574 -6.95 -21.37 8.76
N GLY A 575 -6.61 -20.37 7.95
CA GLY A 575 -7.49 -19.26 7.57
C GLY A 575 -7.19 -18.76 6.16
N SER A 576 -7.89 -17.71 5.76
CA SER A 576 -7.64 -17.02 4.49
C SER A 576 -6.47 -16.03 4.60
N ILE A 577 -5.93 -15.60 3.46
CA ILE A 577 -4.88 -14.57 3.44
C ILE A 577 -5.34 -13.29 4.16
N LYS A 578 -6.60 -12.90 4.01
CA LYS A 578 -7.19 -11.72 4.69
C LYS A 578 -7.09 -11.83 6.22
N LEU A 579 -7.37 -13.01 6.78
CA LEU A 579 -7.29 -13.26 8.22
C LEU A 579 -5.83 -13.36 8.71
N ASP A 580 -4.92 -13.91 7.89
CA ASP A 580 -3.48 -13.91 8.20
C ASP A 580 -2.88 -12.51 8.23
N LEU A 581 -3.36 -11.62 7.35
CA LEU A 581 -2.92 -10.23 7.35
C LEU A 581 -3.48 -9.47 8.55
N HIS A 582 -4.72 -9.77 8.98
CA HIS A 582 -5.35 -9.09 10.13
C HIS A 582 -4.59 -9.24 11.45
N ARG A 583 -3.94 -10.39 11.69
CA ARG A 583 -3.19 -10.66 12.94
C ARG A 583 -1.84 -9.93 13.03
N ARG A 584 -1.42 -9.23 11.98
CA ARG A 584 -0.12 -8.54 11.93
C ARG A 584 -0.11 -7.29 12.81
N ASP A 585 1.03 -6.64 12.87
CA ASP A 585 1.25 -5.51 13.78
C ASP A 585 0.72 -4.18 13.23
N PHE A 586 1.09 -3.85 11.99
CA PHE A 586 0.78 -2.56 11.37
C PHE A 586 0.24 -2.70 9.94
N THR A 587 -0.57 -1.74 9.50
CA THR A 587 -1.16 -1.69 8.15
C THR A 587 -0.12 -1.83 7.04
N ILE A 588 1.01 -1.12 7.17
CA ILE A 588 2.15 -1.18 6.24
C ILE A 588 2.75 -2.59 6.08
N ASN A 589 2.52 -3.49 7.05
CA ASN A 589 2.97 -4.88 7.04
C ASN A 589 1.86 -5.86 6.65
N THR A 590 0.71 -5.37 6.19
CA THR A 590 -0.48 -6.18 5.86
C THR A 590 -0.72 -6.30 4.36
N LEU A 591 0.28 -5.95 3.56
CA LEU A 591 0.26 -6.09 2.12
C LEU A 591 0.66 -7.51 1.70
N ALA A 592 -0.02 -8.03 0.67
CA ALA A 592 0.28 -9.33 0.08
C ALA A 592 0.35 -9.23 -1.45
N LEU A 593 1.33 -9.92 -2.04
CA LEU A 593 1.53 -10.00 -3.47
C LEU A 593 1.27 -11.43 -3.93
N ARG A 594 0.28 -11.64 -4.80
CA ARG A 594 -0.10 -12.98 -5.26
C ARG A 594 0.81 -13.44 -6.40
N LEU A 595 1.15 -14.73 -6.41
CA LEU A 595 2.14 -15.30 -7.35
C LEU A 595 1.58 -16.35 -8.32
N ASP A 596 0.34 -16.84 -8.16
CA ASP A 596 -0.19 -17.92 -9.00
C ASP A 596 -0.91 -17.42 -10.28
N GLY A 597 -0.65 -18.10 -11.40
CA GLY A 597 -1.39 -17.99 -12.66
C GLY A 597 -1.56 -16.56 -13.16
N ARG A 598 -2.80 -16.22 -13.55
CA ARG A 598 -3.18 -14.87 -14.03
C ARG A 598 -3.11 -13.77 -12.98
N HIS A 599 -2.88 -14.12 -11.71
CA HIS A 599 -2.83 -13.17 -10.60
C HIS A 599 -1.40 -12.81 -10.20
N TYR A 600 -0.40 -13.25 -10.97
CA TYR A 600 1.00 -12.94 -10.72
C TYR A 600 1.23 -11.42 -10.65
N GLY A 601 1.76 -10.97 -9.51
CA GLY A 601 2.05 -9.57 -9.24
C GLY A 601 0.85 -8.76 -8.74
N ASN A 602 -0.33 -9.34 -8.55
CA ASN A 602 -1.48 -8.58 -8.02
C ASN A 602 -1.25 -8.25 -6.53
N LEU A 603 -1.27 -6.97 -6.19
CA LEU A 603 -1.23 -6.49 -4.81
C LEU A 603 -2.61 -6.58 -4.15
N TYR A 604 -2.66 -7.15 -2.95
CA TYR A 604 -3.84 -7.21 -2.10
C TYR A 604 -3.60 -6.35 -0.85
N ASP A 605 -4.44 -5.32 -0.70
CA ASP A 605 -4.48 -4.44 0.46
C ASP A 605 -5.90 -4.40 1.04
N TYR A 606 -6.10 -5.09 2.17
CA TYR A 606 -7.40 -5.13 2.86
C TYR A 606 -7.57 -4.05 3.92
N TRP A 607 -6.47 -3.40 4.35
CA TRP A 607 -6.42 -2.57 5.56
C TRP A 607 -5.84 -1.17 5.31
N GLY A 608 -5.61 -0.79 4.05
CA GLY A 608 -5.13 0.53 3.66
C GLY A 608 -3.63 0.73 3.85
N GLY A 609 -2.85 -0.35 3.88
CA GLY A 609 -1.39 -0.30 4.04
C GLY A 609 -0.68 0.49 2.95
N LEU A 610 -1.19 0.49 1.71
CA LEU A 610 -0.59 1.23 0.59
C LEU A 610 -0.71 2.75 0.80
N ASN A 611 -1.87 3.20 1.26
CA ASN A 611 -2.13 4.62 1.55
C ASN A 611 -1.34 5.09 2.77
N ASP A 612 -1.23 4.27 3.82
CA ASP A 612 -0.39 4.59 4.98
C ASP A 612 1.11 4.62 4.59
N LEU A 613 1.57 3.74 3.68
CA LEU A 613 2.93 3.81 3.13
C LEU A 613 3.19 5.11 2.37
N GLN A 614 2.26 5.53 1.51
CA GLN A 614 2.38 6.79 0.76
C GLN A 614 2.44 8.01 1.67
N LYS A 615 1.74 7.97 2.81
CA LYS A 615 1.74 9.04 3.82
C LYS A 615 2.86 8.93 4.84
N GLY A 616 3.63 7.83 4.84
CA GLY A 616 4.67 7.56 5.83
C GLY A 616 4.12 7.38 7.24
N LEU A 617 3.06 6.59 7.40
CA LEU A 617 2.38 6.38 8.69
C LEU A 617 2.59 4.96 9.24
N VAL A 618 2.81 4.85 10.55
CA VAL A 618 2.76 3.58 11.30
C VAL A 618 1.43 3.51 12.04
N ARG A 619 0.53 2.65 11.57
CA ARG A 619 -0.84 2.50 12.11
C ARG A 619 -1.12 1.04 12.50
N VAL A 620 -1.72 0.83 13.67
CA VAL A 620 -2.22 -0.50 14.09
C VAL A 620 -3.54 -0.87 13.40
N LEU A 621 -3.83 -2.17 13.28
CA LEU A 621 -5.05 -2.64 12.62
C LEU A 621 -6.33 -2.47 13.45
N HIS A 622 -6.23 -2.54 14.78
CA HIS A 622 -7.37 -2.40 15.69
C HIS A 622 -6.93 -1.89 17.06
N SER A 623 -7.89 -1.39 17.84
CA SER A 623 -7.66 -0.77 19.15
C SER A 623 -6.96 -1.70 20.17
N LEU A 624 -7.19 -3.00 20.08
CA LEU A 624 -6.60 -3.99 20.99
C LEU A 624 -5.18 -4.47 20.58
N SER A 625 -4.58 -3.92 19.52
CA SER A 625 -3.30 -4.45 18.97
C SER A 625 -2.18 -4.50 20.01
N PHE A 626 -2.05 -3.47 20.86
CA PHE A 626 -1.06 -3.43 21.93
C PHE A 626 -1.46 -4.24 23.16
N VAL A 627 -2.74 -4.55 23.33
CA VAL A 627 -3.24 -5.44 24.39
C VAL A 627 -2.91 -6.89 24.06
N ASP A 628 -3.09 -7.28 22.80
CA ASP A 628 -2.74 -8.60 22.30
C ASP A 628 -1.22 -8.82 22.39
N ASP A 629 -0.43 -7.85 21.92
CA ASP A 629 1.02 -7.91 22.01
C ASP A 629 1.68 -6.54 22.30
N PRO A 630 2.02 -6.26 23.58
CA PRO A 630 2.63 -4.99 23.96
C PRO A 630 4.02 -4.76 23.33
N THR A 631 4.72 -5.80 22.86
CA THR A 631 6.02 -5.59 22.16
C THR A 631 5.87 -4.80 20.86
N ARG A 632 4.66 -4.73 20.30
CA ARG A 632 4.36 -3.88 19.13
C ARG A 632 4.65 -2.41 19.40
N MET A 633 4.60 -1.93 20.65
CA MET A 633 4.97 -0.54 20.96
C MET A 633 6.45 -0.26 20.67
N LEU A 634 7.35 -1.20 21.00
CA LEU A 634 8.77 -1.09 20.68
C LEU A 634 9.01 -1.20 19.17
N ARG A 635 8.26 -2.09 18.49
CA ARG A 635 8.31 -2.25 17.04
C ARG A 635 7.82 -1.01 16.30
N ALA A 636 6.79 -0.33 16.81
CA ALA A 636 6.26 0.90 16.23
C ALA A 636 7.36 1.98 16.15
N VAL A 637 8.05 2.21 17.27
CA VAL A 637 9.19 3.14 17.32
C VAL A 637 10.33 2.69 16.41
N ARG A 638 10.62 1.39 16.37
CA ARG A 638 11.65 0.87 15.46
C ARG A 638 11.31 1.14 13.99
N PHE A 639 10.06 0.94 13.57
CA PHE A 639 9.64 1.23 12.19
C PHE A 639 9.52 2.73 11.89
N GLU A 640 9.07 3.53 12.86
CA GLU A 640 9.07 5.00 12.76
C GLU A 640 10.48 5.50 12.40
N GLN A 641 11.50 5.06 13.14
CA GLN A 641 12.88 5.48 12.92
C GLN A 641 13.52 4.86 11.68
N ARG A 642 13.27 3.57 11.41
CA ARG A 642 13.85 2.86 10.26
C ARG A 642 13.40 3.44 8.92
N PHE A 643 12.14 3.85 8.81
CA PHE A 643 11.57 4.36 7.56
C PHE A 643 11.42 5.89 7.52
N GLY A 644 11.70 6.59 8.62
CA GLY A 644 11.42 8.02 8.73
C GLY A 644 9.93 8.33 8.69
N PHE A 645 9.11 7.39 9.19
CA PHE A 645 7.66 7.50 9.25
C PHE A 645 7.23 8.19 10.54
N VAL A 646 5.93 8.45 10.68
CA VAL A 646 5.31 9.00 11.89
C VAL A 646 4.27 8.02 12.41
N ILE A 647 4.26 7.77 13.71
CA ILE A 647 3.18 6.98 14.35
C ILE A 647 1.88 7.78 14.26
N GLU A 648 0.81 7.14 13.77
CA GLU A 648 -0.48 7.81 13.62
C GLU A 648 -1.06 8.22 14.99
N ALA A 649 -1.67 9.41 15.09
CA ALA A 649 -2.09 10.00 16.36
C ALA A 649 -2.98 9.09 17.23
N ARG A 650 -3.91 8.36 16.62
CA ARG A 650 -4.75 7.40 17.35
C ARG A 650 -3.93 6.19 17.82
N THR A 651 -3.00 5.72 16.99
CA THR A 651 -2.05 4.66 17.36
C THR A 651 -1.16 5.10 18.53
N GLU A 652 -0.64 6.33 18.53
CA GLU A 652 0.16 6.87 19.65
C GLU A 652 -0.66 6.98 20.94
N GLN A 653 -1.93 7.40 20.85
CA GLN A 653 -2.85 7.38 22.01
C GLN A 653 -3.05 5.95 22.56
N LEU A 654 -3.24 4.96 21.68
CA LEU A 654 -3.40 3.56 22.10
C LEU A 654 -2.11 3.01 22.73
N MET A 655 -0.94 3.48 22.30
CA MET A 655 0.33 3.16 22.97
C MET A 655 0.32 3.69 24.40
N ASP A 656 -0.06 4.96 24.60
CA ASP A 656 -0.17 5.58 25.92
C ASP A 656 -1.09 4.77 26.86
N GLU A 657 -2.28 4.42 26.39
CA GLU A 657 -3.26 3.60 27.12
C GLU A 657 -2.73 2.19 27.48
N ALA A 658 -1.82 1.64 26.68
CA ALA A 658 -1.28 0.29 26.85
C ALA A 658 0.08 0.22 27.57
N HIS A 659 0.66 1.35 27.98
CA HIS A 659 2.03 1.42 28.55
C HIS A 659 2.28 0.41 29.66
N ASP A 660 1.36 0.31 30.62
CA ASP A 660 1.51 -0.55 31.80
C ASP A 660 1.55 -2.05 31.46
N LEU A 661 1.05 -2.45 30.28
CA LEU A 661 1.08 -3.84 29.84
C LEU A 661 2.51 -4.34 29.54
N LEU A 662 3.47 -3.45 29.28
CA LEU A 662 4.88 -3.83 29.11
C LEU A 662 5.47 -4.51 30.36
N LYS A 663 4.94 -4.21 31.56
CA LYS A 663 5.35 -4.86 32.81
C LYS A 663 5.03 -6.36 32.79
N GLN A 664 4.01 -6.78 32.05
CA GLN A 664 3.57 -8.17 31.94
C GLN A 664 4.36 -8.95 30.87
N VAL A 665 5.06 -8.26 29.96
CA VAL A 665 5.87 -8.90 28.92
C VAL A 665 7.15 -9.50 29.52
N SER A 666 7.49 -10.72 29.10
CA SER A 666 8.72 -11.39 29.53
C SER A 666 9.98 -10.62 29.13
N GLY A 667 11.00 -10.67 29.99
CA GLY A 667 12.29 -10.00 29.75
C GLY A 667 12.95 -10.41 28.44
N ASP A 668 12.84 -11.68 28.06
CA ASP A 668 13.41 -12.20 26.81
C ASP A 668 12.83 -11.54 25.55
N ARG A 669 11.51 -11.29 25.53
CA ARG A 669 10.84 -10.63 24.40
C ARG A 669 11.19 -9.14 24.33
N LEU A 670 11.28 -8.47 25.48
CA LEU A 670 11.71 -7.07 25.54
C LEU A 670 13.16 -6.93 25.08
N ARG A 671 14.08 -7.75 25.61
CA ARG A 671 15.48 -7.82 25.19
C ARG A 671 15.60 -8.05 23.69
N HIS A 672 14.80 -8.95 23.13
CA HIS A 672 14.83 -9.23 21.69
C HIS A 672 14.51 -7.99 20.85
N GLU A 673 13.47 -7.21 21.19
CA GLU A 673 13.16 -5.98 20.45
C GLU A 673 14.20 -4.87 20.68
N LEU A 674 14.81 -4.78 21.87
CA LEU A 674 15.93 -3.86 22.12
C LEU A 674 17.19 -4.26 21.34
N ASP A 675 17.49 -5.56 21.24
CA ASP A 675 18.58 -6.09 20.44
C ASP A 675 18.40 -5.77 18.94
N LEU A 676 17.16 -5.86 18.44
CA LEU A 676 16.82 -5.46 17.07
C LEU A 676 16.98 -3.95 16.88
N LEU A 677 16.58 -3.14 17.87
CA LEU A 677 16.75 -1.69 17.82
C LEU A 677 18.23 -1.28 17.79
N MET A 678 19.09 -1.95 18.57
CA MET A 678 20.55 -1.72 18.55
C MET A 678 21.19 -2.07 17.19
N ALA A 679 20.55 -2.92 16.40
CA ALA A 679 21.03 -3.33 15.08
C ALA A 679 20.54 -2.43 13.93
N GLU A 680 19.64 -1.47 14.20
CA GLU A 680 19.19 -0.50 13.19
C GLU A 680 20.31 0.49 12.82
N GLU A 681 20.14 1.23 11.72
CA GLU A 681 21.14 2.18 11.22
C GLU A 681 21.36 3.34 12.20
N HIS A 682 20.32 3.80 12.91
CA HIS A 682 20.37 4.92 13.86
C HIS A 682 19.74 4.54 15.21
N PRO A 683 20.37 3.65 16.00
CA PRO A 683 19.80 3.17 17.27
C PRO A 683 19.60 4.32 18.27
N GLU A 684 20.43 5.36 18.23
CA GLU A 684 20.38 6.53 19.09
C GLU A 684 19.03 7.26 19.03
N ASN A 685 18.45 7.37 17.83
CA ASN A 685 17.15 8.01 17.63
C ASN A 685 16.02 7.13 18.17
N GLY A 686 16.14 5.81 17.97
CA GLY A 686 15.22 4.81 18.51
C GLY A 686 15.13 4.85 20.03
N PHE A 687 16.27 4.79 20.71
CA PHE A 687 16.29 4.84 22.18
C PHE A 687 15.84 6.20 22.73
N ALA A 688 16.22 7.31 22.09
CA ALA A 688 15.73 8.64 22.46
C ALA A 688 14.21 8.74 22.31
N ARG A 689 13.64 8.19 21.24
CA ARG A 689 12.19 8.14 21.05
C ARG A 689 11.51 7.27 22.10
N LEU A 690 12.00 6.06 22.38
CA LEU A 690 11.47 5.18 23.44
C LEU A 690 11.47 5.87 24.82
N ALA A 691 12.50 6.66 25.12
CA ALA A 691 12.57 7.45 26.36
C ALA A 691 11.55 8.59 26.35
N ALA A 692 11.45 9.34 25.24
CA ALA A 692 10.56 10.50 25.10
C ALA A 692 9.08 10.14 25.30
N ILE A 693 8.65 8.99 24.79
CA ILE A 693 7.28 8.50 24.98
C ILE A 693 7.09 7.68 26.26
N GLY A 694 8.13 7.44 27.06
CA GLY A 694 8.02 6.78 28.37
C GLY A 694 8.06 5.24 28.36
N LEU A 695 8.26 4.59 27.20
CA LEU A 695 8.28 3.12 27.10
C LEU A 695 9.46 2.47 27.84
N LEU A 696 10.63 3.13 27.91
CA LEU A 696 11.77 2.61 28.69
C LEU A 696 11.42 2.50 30.18
N ARG A 697 10.77 3.53 30.73
CA ARG A 697 10.33 3.56 32.13
C ARG A 697 9.20 2.57 32.40
N ALA A 698 8.39 2.25 31.39
CA ALA A 698 7.39 1.18 31.47
C ALA A 698 8.02 -0.22 31.53
N ILE A 699 9.18 -0.44 30.90
CA ILE A 699 9.96 -1.69 31.03
C ILE A 699 10.55 -1.83 32.44
N HIS A 700 11.23 -0.78 32.91
CA HIS A 700 11.79 -0.70 34.25
C HIS A 700 11.82 0.78 34.70
N PRO A 701 11.33 1.15 35.90
CA PRO A 701 11.15 2.55 36.29
C PRO A 701 12.41 3.43 36.23
N LEU A 702 13.57 2.81 36.44
CA LEU A 702 14.89 3.46 36.42
C LEU A 702 15.65 3.30 35.09
N LEU A 703 15.06 2.63 34.09
CA LEU A 703 15.66 2.53 32.77
C LEU A 703 15.38 3.81 31.99
N ASP A 704 16.45 4.49 31.60
CA ASP A 704 16.37 5.74 30.84
C ASP A 704 17.42 5.78 29.71
N TRP A 705 17.24 6.72 28.80
CA TRP A 705 18.20 7.00 27.74
C TRP A 705 18.42 8.50 27.62
N LYS A 706 19.69 8.90 27.59
CA LYS A 706 20.10 10.27 27.33
C LYS A 706 20.98 10.32 26.09
N THR A 707 20.85 11.39 25.31
CA THR A 707 21.63 11.60 24.09
C THR A 707 23.14 11.60 24.36
N GLU A 708 23.56 11.95 25.59
CA GLU A 708 24.96 11.90 26.02
C GLU A 708 25.55 10.48 26.06
N TYR A 709 24.74 9.42 26.11
CA TYR A 709 25.21 8.03 26.11
C TYR A 709 25.50 7.49 24.70
N ALA A 710 25.00 8.17 23.67
CA ALA A 710 25.05 7.69 22.30
C ALA A 710 26.48 7.54 21.73
N PRO A 711 27.43 8.48 21.93
CA PRO A 711 28.74 8.42 21.28
C PRO A 711 29.52 7.13 21.58
N GLU A 712 29.58 6.71 22.83
CA GLU A 712 30.32 5.52 23.28
C GLU A 712 29.64 4.23 22.78
N ILE A 713 28.31 4.18 22.81
CA ILE A 713 27.53 3.03 22.34
C ILE A 713 27.64 2.88 20.82
N LEU A 714 27.58 3.99 20.07
CA LEU A 714 27.75 3.97 18.61
C LEU A 714 29.16 3.60 18.21
N THR A 715 30.17 3.99 18.99
CA THR A 715 31.56 3.60 18.77
C THR A 715 31.70 2.07 18.77
N VAL A 716 31.14 1.38 19.77
CA VAL A 716 31.26 -0.09 19.85
C VAL A 716 30.37 -0.84 18.86
N LEU A 717 29.22 -0.27 18.49
CA LEU A 717 28.29 -0.91 17.55
C LEU A 717 28.76 -0.76 16.09
N LYS A 718 29.23 0.43 15.69
CA LYS A 718 29.46 0.78 14.28
C LYS A 718 30.93 0.86 13.88
N GLN A 719 31.85 1.21 14.79
CA GLN A 719 33.26 1.40 14.44
C GLN A 719 34.06 0.10 14.62
N PRO A 720 35.20 -0.07 13.92
CA PRO A 720 36.13 -1.16 14.21
C PRO A 720 36.58 -1.11 15.68
N LEU A 721 36.48 -2.23 16.38
CA LEU A 721 37.01 -2.32 17.75
C LEU A 721 38.52 -2.09 17.71
N ARG A 722 39.06 -1.48 18.78
CA ARG A 722 40.47 -1.08 18.85
C ARG A 722 41.38 -2.30 18.67
N GLN A 723 42.40 -2.15 17.82
CA GLN A 723 43.40 -3.20 17.60
C GLN A 723 44.23 -3.43 18.87
N GLY A 724 44.64 -4.68 19.10
CA GLY A 724 45.44 -5.08 20.27
C GLY A 724 44.65 -5.45 21.52
N TRP A 725 43.32 -5.35 21.51
CA TRP A 725 42.48 -5.62 22.69
C TRP A 725 41.98 -7.06 22.85
N GLU A 726 42.43 -8.02 22.01
CA GLU A 726 42.16 -9.49 22.10
C GLU A 726 40.77 -9.86 22.66
N LEU A 727 39.73 -9.15 22.23
CA LEU A 727 38.39 -9.34 22.78
C LEU A 727 37.80 -10.68 22.30
N PRO A 728 37.05 -11.39 23.15
CA PRO A 728 36.35 -12.59 22.73
C PRO A 728 35.29 -12.24 21.68
N GLU A 729 34.93 -13.19 20.81
CA GLU A 729 33.86 -12.97 19.81
C GLU A 729 32.48 -12.80 20.46
N THR A 730 32.27 -13.47 21.60
CA THR A 730 31.02 -13.47 22.36
C THR A 730 31.28 -13.36 23.86
N LEU A 731 30.32 -12.77 24.58
CA LEU A 731 30.22 -12.84 26.04
C LEU A 731 29.00 -13.71 26.38
N GLY A 732 29.24 -15.00 26.56
CA GLY A 732 28.18 -16.00 26.62
C GLY A 732 27.53 -16.24 25.27
N ALA A 733 26.21 -16.07 25.17
CA ALA A 733 25.48 -16.19 23.91
C ALA A 733 25.36 -14.85 23.16
N THR A 734 25.90 -13.76 23.71
CA THR A 734 25.74 -12.41 23.14
C THR A 734 27.00 -12.01 22.36
N PRO A 735 26.88 -11.54 21.09
CA PRO A 735 28.01 -11.00 20.34
C PRO A 735 28.70 -9.87 21.11
N VAL A 736 30.03 -9.84 21.10
CA VAL A 736 30.82 -8.94 21.97
C VAL A 736 30.45 -7.47 21.80
N ARG A 737 30.18 -7.01 20.58
CA ARG A 737 29.77 -5.62 20.31
C ARG A 737 28.48 -5.24 21.03
N ARG A 738 27.51 -6.15 21.04
CA ARG A 738 26.23 -5.94 21.74
C ARG A 738 26.41 -6.04 23.25
N ALA A 739 27.24 -6.97 23.72
CA ALA A 739 27.60 -7.05 25.13
C ALA A 739 28.22 -5.72 25.60
N LEU A 740 29.21 -5.18 24.86
CA LEU A 740 29.81 -3.88 25.15
C LEU A 740 28.79 -2.74 25.15
N ALA A 741 27.84 -2.72 24.22
CA ALA A 741 26.77 -1.73 24.21
C ALA A 741 25.91 -1.77 25.48
N TYR A 742 25.55 -2.96 25.98
CA TYR A 742 24.87 -3.12 27.26
C TYR A 742 25.73 -2.68 28.45
N LEU A 743 27.02 -3.04 28.46
CA LEU A 743 27.95 -2.65 29.53
C LEU A 743 28.11 -1.13 29.61
N ILE A 744 28.27 -0.47 28.45
CA ILE A 744 28.40 0.99 28.37
C ILE A 744 27.09 1.66 28.77
N TRP A 745 25.95 1.22 28.22
CA TRP A 745 24.66 1.80 28.55
C TRP A 745 24.39 1.68 30.06
N PHE A 746 24.56 0.50 30.64
CA PHE A 746 24.21 0.29 32.04
C PHE A 746 25.27 0.82 33.01
N GLY A 747 26.52 1.00 32.56
CA GLY A 747 27.58 1.66 33.32
C GLY A 747 27.31 3.14 33.63
N HIS A 748 26.31 3.76 32.99
CA HIS A 748 25.84 5.10 33.34
C HIS A 748 24.90 5.11 34.56
N PHE A 749 24.47 3.94 35.04
CA PHE A 749 23.62 3.81 36.23
C PHE A 749 24.45 3.33 37.43
N PRO A 750 23.99 3.60 38.67
CA PRO A 750 24.54 2.93 39.86
C PRO A 750 24.47 1.41 39.72
N GLU A 751 25.42 0.71 40.32
CA GLU A 751 25.57 -0.75 40.21
C GLU A 751 24.26 -1.51 40.49
N GLU A 752 23.58 -1.18 41.59
CA GLU A 752 22.30 -1.80 41.99
C GLU A 752 21.20 -1.61 40.93
N VAL A 753 21.18 -0.45 40.28
CA VAL A 753 20.20 -0.11 39.25
C VAL A 753 20.50 -0.87 37.96
N GLY A 754 21.76 -0.88 37.53
CA GLY A 754 22.20 -1.64 36.36
C GLY A 754 21.89 -3.14 36.48
N GLN A 755 22.13 -3.72 37.65
CA GLN A 755 21.78 -5.11 37.93
C GLN A 755 20.27 -5.35 37.92
N SER A 756 19.46 -4.48 38.52
CA SER A 756 18.00 -4.62 38.53
C SER A 756 17.42 -4.61 37.11
N ILE A 757 17.89 -3.70 36.26
CA ILE A 757 17.50 -3.61 34.84
C ILE A 757 17.93 -4.88 34.08
N ALA A 758 19.17 -5.32 34.25
CA ALA A 758 19.70 -6.50 33.59
C ALA A 758 18.93 -7.77 33.96
N ASN A 759 18.53 -7.91 35.22
CA ASN A 759 17.65 -8.98 35.68
C ASN A 759 16.25 -8.90 35.06
N ARG A 760 15.66 -7.70 34.95
CA ARG A 760 14.35 -7.48 34.29
C ARG A 760 14.35 -7.91 32.82
N LEU A 761 15.46 -7.70 32.12
CA LEU A 761 15.67 -8.11 30.72
C LEU A 761 16.15 -9.56 30.57
N ARG A 762 16.37 -10.27 31.69
CA ARG A 762 16.91 -11.65 31.72
C ARG A 762 18.21 -11.79 30.94
N LEU A 763 19.15 -10.87 31.14
CA LEU A 763 20.48 -10.98 30.52
C LEU A 763 21.20 -12.25 31.00
N SER A 764 22.17 -12.74 30.22
CA SER A 764 22.93 -13.95 30.57
C SER A 764 23.71 -13.74 31.88
N HIS A 765 23.98 -14.82 32.62
CA HIS A 765 24.75 -14.73 33.87
C HIS A 765 26.11 -14.04 33.66
N GLN A 766 26.81 -14.36 32.57
CA GLN A 766 28.10 -13.74 32.26
C GLN A 766 27.98 -12.23 31.99
N LEU A 767 26.90 -11.78 31.33
CA LEU A 767 26.66 -10.37 31.11
C LEU A 767 26.24 -9.66 32.41
N LEU A 768 25.45 -10.31 33.27
CA LEU A 768 25.14 -9.81 34.61
C LEU A 768 26.39 -9.60 35.46
N THR A 769 27.30 -10.57 35.51
CA THR A 769 28.59 -10.44 36.20
C THR A 769 29.41 -9.28 35.62
N ALA A 770 29.50 -9.18 34.30
CA ALA A 770 30.23 -8.08 33.66
C ALA A 770 29.62 -6.70 33.96
N ILE A 771 28.28 -6.58 34.03
CA ILE A 771 27.60 -5.33 34.41
C ILE A 771 27.90 -4.96 35.87
N HIS A 772 27.87 -5.94 36.78
CA HIS A 772 28.31 -5.76 38.16
C HIS A 772 29.76 -5.26 38.20
N ASP A 773 30.67 -5.91 37.48
CA ASP A 773 32.09 -5.56 37.49
C ASP A 773 32.35 -4.15 36.95
N VAL A 774 31.63 -3.72 35.89
CA VAL A 774 31.71 -2.33 35.42
C VAL A 774 31.29 -1.37 36.53
N GLY A 775 30.14 -1.60 37.18
CA GLY A 775 29.65 -0.75 38.26
C GLY A 775 30.56 -0.74 39.50
N HIS A 776 31.21 -1.86 39.80
CA HIS A 776 32.11 -2.03 40.93
C HIS A 776 33.48 -1.37 40.72
N TYR A 777 34.09 -1.61 39.55
CA TYR A 777 35.45 -1.12 39.27
C TYR A 777 35.47 0.33 38.77
N LEU A 778 34.50 0.75 37.93
CA LEU A 778 34.52 2.08 37.31
C LEU A 778 34.71 3.24 38.32
N PRO A 779 34.06 3.25 39.51
CA PRO A 779 34.24 4.32 40.50
C PRO A 779 35.60 4.30 41.21
N SER A 780 36.25 3.13 41.34
CA SER A 780 37.50 2.95 42.09
C SER A 780 38.76 3.09 41.24
N LEU A 781 38.64 2.95 39.92
CA LEU A 781 39.78 3.03 38.98
C LEU A 781 40.51 4.38 38.91
N PRO A 782 39.88 5.56 39.14
CA PRO A 782 40.62 6.83 39.21
C PRO A 782 41.74 6.84 40.27
N GLU A 783 41.62 6.04 41.35
CA GLU A 783 42.67 5.90 42.37
C GLU A 783 43.95 5.20 41.88
N LEU A 784 43.94 4.66 40.66
CA LEU A 784 45.09 3.97 40.07
C LEU A 784 46.07 4.91 39.35
N VAL A 785 45.68 6.16 39.09
CA VAL A 785 46.47 7.09 38.25
C VAL A 785 47.88 7.36 38.82
N ASP A 786 48.02 7.38 40.14
CA ASP A 786 49.29 7.65 40.84
C ASP A 786 49.97 6.38 41.40
N ARG A 787 49.49 5.19 41.05
CA ARG A 787 50.03 3.92 41.55
C ARG A 787 51.12 3.37 40.64
N ASN A 788 52.04 2.60 41.22
CA ASN A 788 53.05 1.89 40.45
C ASN A 788 52.43 0.84 39.52
N PRO A 789 53.02 0.55 38.34
CA PRO A 789 52.50 -0.42 37.37
C PRO A 789 52.17 -1.78 37.96
N SER A 790 52.98 -2.31 38.90
CA SER A 790 52.70 -3.59 39.57
C SER A 790 51.38 -3.60 40.37
N ARG A 791 51.04 -2.48 41.01
CA ARG A 791 49.78 -2.31 41.77
C ARG A 791 48.59 -2.13 40.85
N ILE A 792 48.79 -1.47 39.71
CA ILE A 792 47.77 -1.36 38.68
C ILE A 792 47.46 -2.75 38.10
N VAL A 793 48.49 -3.51 37.71
CA VAL A 793 48.33 -4.85 37.15
C VAL A 793 47.66 -5.80 38.14
N SER A 794 47.95 -5.74 39.44
CA SER A 794 47.27 -6.60 40.42
C SER A 794 45.76 -6.40 40.48
N VAL A 795 45.29 -5.18 40.20
CA VAL A 795 43.85 -4.87 40.19
C VAL A 795 43.25 -5.25 38.83
N LEU A 796 43.91 -4.88 37.73
CA LEU A 796 43.37 -5.09 36.39
C LEU A 796 43.42 -6.55 35.92
N ASP A 797 44.32 -7.40 36.47
CA ASP A 797 44.36 -8.83 36.16
C ASP A 797 43.11 -9.60 36.64
N GLU A 798 42.38 -9.06 37.61
CA GLU A 798 41.12 -9.65 38.10
C GLU A 798 39.90 -9.24 37.25
N VAL A 799 40.08 -8.32 36.30
CA VAL A 799 39.00 -7.74 35.47
C VAL A 799 39.05 -8.31 34.05
N SER A 800 37.90 -8.75 33.55
CA SER A 800 37.82 -9.27 32.18
C SER A 800 38.02 -8.18 31.12
N LEU A 801 38.58 -8.54 29.97
CA LEU A 801 38.85 -7.59 28.87
C LEU A 801 37.60 -6.83 28.37
N PRO A 802 36.41 -7.45 28.22
CA PRO A 802 35.20 -6.72 27.83
C PRO A 802 34.80 -5.65 28.86
N VAL A 803 34.97 -5.92 30.15
CA VAL A 803 34.70 -4.96 31.24
C VAL A 803 35.69 -3.80 31.17
N LEU A 804 36.99 -4.09 31.03
CA LEU A 804 38.01 -3.05 30.85
C LEU A 804 37.76 -2.18 29.62
N TYR A 805 37.23 -2.76 28.54
CA TYR A 805 36.92 -2.02 27.31
C TYR A 805 35.75 -1.06 27.54
N ALA A 806 34.68 -1.54 28.16
CA ALA A 806 33.53 -0.70 28.51
C ALA A 806 33.94 0.46 29.43
N ILE A 807 34.76 0.16 30.46
CA ILE A 807 35.32 1.16 31.37
C ILE A 807 36.19 2.18 30.63
N TYR A 808 37.04 1.73 29.72
CA TYR A 808 37.91 2.59 28.93
C TYR A 808 37.10 3.61 28.11
N GLU A 809 36.02 3.16 27.47
CA GLU A 809 35.14 4.05 26.69
C GLU A 809 34.36 5.00 27.61
N LEU A 810 33.81 4.52 28.73
CA LEU A 810 33.09 5.33 29.72
C LEU A 810 33.98 6.35 30.46
N CYS A 811 35.29 6.12 30.54
CA CYS A 811 36.19 6.93 31.33
C CYS A 811 36.51 8.28 30.65
N PRO A 812 36.21 9.43 31.25
CA PRO A 812 36.53 10.74 30.66
C PRO A 812 38.00 11.15 30.86
N SER A 813 38.75 10.47 31.74
CA SER A 813 40.12 10.85 32.14
C SER A 813 41.18 10.31 31.17
N PRO A 814 41.92 11.18 30.44
CA PRO A 814 42.97 10.72 29.53
C PRO A 814 44.10 9.94 30.20
N PRO A 815 44.58 10.30 31.41
CA PRO A 815 45.58 9.50 32.14
C PRO A 815 45.11 8.06 32.41
N LEU A 816 43.88 7.88 32.87
CA LEU A 816 43.33 6.56 33.17
C LEU A 816 43.12 5.73 31.90
N ARG A 817 42.64 6.35 30.81
CA ARG A 817 42.58 5.68 29.50
C ARG A 817 43.96 5.19 29.03
N ASN A 818 45.01 6.00 29.20
CA ASN A 818 46.37 5.60 28.84
C ASN A 818 46.85 4.42 29.68
N ILE A 819 46.57 4.41 30.99
CA ILE A 819 46.91 3.31 31.91
C ILE A 819 46.24 2.00 31.48
N VAL A 820 44.92 2.01 31.24
CA VAL A 820 44.20 0.81 30.81
C VAL A 820 44.72 0.33 29.45
N ASN A 821 45.00 1.24 28.52
CA ASN A 821 45.58 0.86 27.23
C ASN A 821 46.98 0.26 27.38
N GLN A 822 47.85 0.84 28.21
CA GLN A 822 49.19 0.27 28.50
C GLN A 822 49.11 -1.09 29.17
N TYR A 823 48.13 -1.29 30.05
CA TYR A 823 47.85 -2.59 30.64
C TYR A 823 47.55 -3.62 29.57
N VAL A 824 46.55 -3.34 28.72
CA VAL A 824 46.07 -4.27 27.69
C VAL A 824 47.15 -4.57 26.65
N THR A 825 47.87 -3.55 26.15
CA THR A 825 48.83 -3.75 25.04
C THR A 825 50.20 -4.20 25.49
N ARG A 826 50.58 -3.98 26.76
CA ARG A 826 51.96 -4.20 27.23
C ARG A 826 52.02 -4.93 28.57
N TRP A 827 51.53 -4.36 29.66
CA TRP A 827 51.81 -4.88 31.01
C TRP A 827 51.20 -6.26 31.29
N ARG A 828 50.04 -6.57 30.70
CA ARG A 828 49.42 -7.90 30.78
C ARG A 828 50.31 -9.01 30.22
N HIS A 829 51.12 -8.69 29.20
CA HIS A 829 52.00 -9.65 28.54
C HIS A 829 53.40 -9.74 29.18
N VAL A 830 53.70 -8.91 30.19
CA VAL A 830 54.97 -8.99 30.92
C VAL A 830 54.94 -10.20 31.85
N GLN A 831 55.84 -11.16 31.59
CA GLN A 831 56.05 -12.35 32.40
C GLN A 831 57.53 -12.43 32.82
N PRO A 832 57.83 -12.94 34.02
CA PRO A 832 59.20 -13.25 34.42
C PRO A 832 59.81 -14.31 33.50
N THR A 833 61.13 -14.29 33.32
CA THR A 833 61.86 -15.34 32.57
C THR A 833 61.90 -16.67 33.33
N VAL A 834 61.76 -16.61 34.66
CA VAL A 834 61.65 -17.76 35.55
C VAL A 834 60.21 -18.25 35.61
N ASP A 835 59.97 -19.50 35.21
CA ASP A 835 58.67 -20.16 35.29
C ASP A 835 58.57 -21.13 36.49
N GLY A 836 57.41 -21.78 36.65
CA GLY A 836 57.20 -22.74 37.73
C GLY A 836 58.11 -23.98 37.65
N TYR A 837 58.56 -24.37 36.46
CA TYR A 837 59.47 -25.50 36.27
C TYR A 837 60.88 -25.15 36.72
N ALA A 838 61.33 -23.92 36.47
CA ALA A 838 62.59 -23.40 36.96
C ALA A 838 62.61 -23.38 38.51
N LEU A 839 61.53 -22.97 39.17
CA LEU A 839 61.43 -23.01 40.64
C LEU A 839 61.45 -24.45 41.20
N LEU A 840 60.84 -25.40 40.49
CA LEU A 840 60.87 -26.82 40.87
C LEU A 840 62.29 -27.42 40.75
N SER A 841 63.03 -27.05 39.70
CA SER A 841 64.41 -27.48 39.51
C SER A 841 65.38 -26.95 40.58
N LEU A 842 64.99 -25.88 41.28
CA LEU A 842 65.72 -25.27 42.40
C LEU A 842 65.35 -25.86 43.77
N GLY A 843 64.48 -26.89 43.82
CA GLY A 843 64.18 -27.65 45.04
C GLY A 843 63.05 -27.10 45.91
N LEU A 844 62.24 -26.16 45.41
CA LEU A 844 61.03 -25.70 46.11
C LEU A 844 59.86 -26.66 45.88
N GLU A 845 59.01 -26.87 46.90
CA GLU A 845 57.76 -27.62 46.73
C GLU A 845 56.63 -26.71 46.21
N PRO A 846 55.79 -27.18 45.28
CA PRO A 846 54.63 -26.42 44.80
C PRO A 846 53.73 -25.96 45.94
N GLY A 847 53.53 -24.65 46.08
CA GLY A 847 52.74 -24.08 47.17
C GLY A 847 52.55 -22.56 47.08
N PRO A 848 51.96 -21.90 48.09
CA PRO A 848 51.70 -20.46 48.07
C PRO A 848 52.93 -19.58 47.81
N ALA A 849 54.11 -20.06 48.19
CA ALA A 849 55.40 -19.40 47.94
C ALA A 849 55.70 -19.24 46.43
N TYR A 850 55.29 -20.19 45.57
CA TYR A 850 55.46 -20.07 44.11
C TYR A 850 54.74 -18.84 43.58
N ARG A 851 53.47 -18.67 43.97
CA ARG A 851 52.65 -17.54 43.52
C ARG A 851 53.24 -16.22 44.01
N GLN A 852 53.77 -16.17 45.23
CA GLN A 852 54.41 -14.96 45.78
C GLN A 852 55.72 -14.62 45.08
N ILE A 853 56.58 -15.61 44.80
CA ILE A 853 57.86 -15.42 44.11
C ILE A 853 57.61 -14.96 42.66
N LEU A 854 56.80 -15.71 41.90
CA LEU A 854 56.49 -15.38 40.50
C LEU A 854 55.82 -14.01 40.37
N TRP A 855 54.90 -13.67 41.28
CA TRP A 855 54.29 -12.34 41.32
C TRP A 855 55.31 -11.24 41.63
N SER A 856 56.21 -11.45 42.59
CA SER A 856 57.20 -10.44 42.96
C SER A 856 58.23 -10.19 41.86
N LEU A 857 58.63 -11.25 41.14
CA LEU A 857 59.48 -11.13 39.94
C LEU A 857 58.74 -10.35 38.84
N ARG A 858 57.48 -10.69 38.55
CA ARG A 858 56.64 -9.95 37.60
C ARG A 858 56.49 -8.48 38.00
N ALA A 859 56.26 -8.21 39.28
CA ALA A 859 56.14 -6.85 39.82
C ALA A 859 57.45 -6.04 39.65
N ALA A 860 58.61 -6.68 39.83
CA ALA A 860 59.90 -6.03 39.65
C ALA A 860 60.18 -5.66 38.18
N TRP A 861 59.76 -6.52 37.23
CA TRP A 861 59.77 -6.20 35.80
C TRP A 861 58.82 -5.06 35.44
N LEU A 862 57.59 -5.09 35.97
CA LEU A 862 56.58 -4.06 35.73
C LEU A 862 56.99 -2.68 36.26
N ASP A 863 57.61 -2.62 37.43
CA ASP A 863 58.06 -1.37 38.06
C ASP A 863 59.44 -0.90 37.57
N GLY A 864 60.06 -1.60 36.61
CA GLY A 864 61.37 -1.24 36.03
C GLY A 864 62.57 -1.45 36.97
N LYS A 865 62.40 -2.21 38.06
CA LYS A 865 63.46 -2.58 39.01
C LYS A 865 64.39 -3.66 38.47
N VAL A 866 63.89 -4.45 37.52
CA VAL A 866 64.62 -5.50 36.79
C VAL A 866 64.44 -5.23 35.29
N ASN A 867 65.55 -5.17 34.56
CA ASN A 867 65.57 -4.91 33.12
C ASN A 867 66.33 -6.00 32.33
N SER A 868 66.88 -7.01 33.00
CA SER A 868 67.61 -8.12 32.36
C SER A 868 67.42 -9.43 33.13
N SER A 869 67.64 -10.56 32.44
CA SER A 869 67.57 -11.91 33.05
C SER A 869 68.57 -12.08 34.21
N ASP A 870 69.75 -11.47 34.13
CA ASP A 870 70.75 -11.52 35.20
C ASP A 870 70.28 -10.81 36.48
N GLN A 871 69.58 -9.68 36.33
CA GLN A 871 68.99 -8.94 37.45
C GLN A 871 67.81 -9.71 38.07
N GLU A 872 67.03 -10.42 37.24
CA GLU A 872 65.96 -11.31 37.71
C GLU A 872 66.53 -12.47 38.52
N ALA A 873 67.60 -13.11 38.06
CA ALA A 873 68.26 -14.21 38.76
C ALA A 873 68.84 -13.78 40.12
N ALA A 874 69.43 -12.57 40.19
CA ALA A 874 69.92 -12.00 41.45
C ALA A 874 68.78 -11.73 42.45
N LEU A 875 67.67 -11.18 41.98
CA LEU A 875 66.48 -10.95 42.81
C LEU A 875 65.87 -12.29 43.28
N LEU A 876 65.79 -13.29 42.41
CA LEU A 876 65.33 -14.63 42.77
C LEU A 876 66.19 -15.24 43.89
N GLN A 877 67.53 -15.16 43.80
CA GLN A 877 68.41 -15.67 44.87
C GLN A 877 68.20 -14.95 46.21
N GLN A 878 67.98 -13.63 46.19
CA GLN A 878 67.67 -12.87 47.40
C GLN A 878 66.32 -13.26 48.01
N MET A 879 65.32 -13.53 47.17
CA MET A 879 64.00 -14.00 47.62
C MET A 879 64.08 -15.41 48.20
N LEU A 880 64.82 -16.33 47.56
CA LEU A 880 65.04 -17.70 48.06
C LEU A 880 65.68 -17.72 49.46
N GLN A 881 66.61 -16.81 49.74
CA GLN A 881 67.19 -16.66 51.09
C GLN A 881 66.19 -16.16 52.14
N THR A 882 65.18 -15.40 51.72
CA THR A 882 64.14 -14.83 52.59
C THR A 882 63.01 -15.84 52.86
N PHE A 883 62.71 -16.72 51.90
CA PHE A 883 61.65 -17.72 52.01
C PHE A 883 62.02 -18.99 52.78
N LYS A 884 63.29 -19.13 53.23
CA LYS A 884 63.83 -20.25 54.04
C LYS A 884 62.95 -21.52 54.06
N ILE A 885 63.16 -22.33 53.04
CA ILE A 885 63.61 -23.71 53.30
C ILE A 885 65.11 -23.62 53.55
#